data_AF-A0A0F9GMP8-F1
#
_entry.id   AF-A0A0F9GMP8-F1
#
_cell.length_a   1.000
_cell.length_b   1.000
_cell.length_c   1.000
_cell.angle_alpha   90.00
_cell.angle_beta   90.00
_cell.angle_gamma   90.00
#
_symmetry.space_group_name_H-M   'P 1'
#
loop_
_entity.id
_entity.type
_entity.pdbx_description
1 polymer ?
#
loop_
_entity_poly.entity_id
_entity_poly.type
_entity_poly.pdbx_seq_one_letter_code
_entity_poly.pdbx_strand_id
1 'polypeptide(L)'
;MATEEQTDVHTLTSSISGGSSWGQRITISNRIVSKLSFYLKRTGSPGGNTTFLIRKFSDDSIIATKEWGPSNNLSTTAAWYEVTFDTPVLINEEVYILATASGGGVISVYSSHPDNIKSGEWIMRRTSEGVYDRLFEEVDFGYIYTYSVAAPTVTTQTCGNVDPDGTTATGRGNITDLGGANPTAHGHCWDTSTDPTTSDSSVDNGAASATGAFTSAITGLTPGTVYYTRAFATNSSGTSYGANVLFTAALSRAGIIWMEGSNFRGFDENAIEGKYIRTADVDDTAVNGETEFPISSNWAFDHVAAADPHVGYVLESLFDAQTVLHATSDDTPVALTVTEQTLVGRQTGGNIAAVALGIADNNVAQIDDADAADDDYAKFTAAGLEGRSYQELVNDISGVIKATDVEVSELSTATYDDVQDYENFKGDGTLLTGGAFTDNGDGTIAVASGTAWAKATDSDTAVGKFFNFSADNSVGLTDLTTNYIYLDYNGGTPQMVVATSILTHGFKQDHVLVGTSFRDGLISHFHHVDTVGIGRMRRVDMHHREEHAVHRVDGIVTSSVGTRNLSITAGVLYEGISRHTTSPFTTPNSGTADDTEANTLHDADGGFATTDVGKTVHNTTDDTYAEVTAFVDSGQLTLTADIFISGENYDLDSFTYWYTTDSGSTWTEVRGATAISNSQYNNIASGLVNLTANRYGVHWVYMEVDGEHFHVLYGQGNYKINEAEEATPPSISPNIVNQYCALIAKIIVQQGTDTLSIMFPWTTVFTSSFATDHGSLGGLSDVAD
;
A
#
# COMPACT_ATOMS: atom_id res chain seq x y z
N MET A 1 5.27 -16.23 33.86
CA MET A 1 5.16 -14.98 34.64
C MET A 1 4.71 -13.92 33.67
N ALA A 2 3.65 -13.20 33.99
CA ALA A 2 3.11 -12.13 33.15
C ALA A 2 3.66 -10.79 33.62
N THR A 3 3.65 -9.79 32.74
CA THR A 3 3.96 -8.40 33.07
C THR A 3 2.70 -7.58 32.93
N GLU A 4 2.50 -6.65 33.87
CA GLU A 4 1.62 -5.52 33.63
C GLU A 4 2.51 -4.31 33.41
N GLU A 5 2.32 -3.68 32.26
CA GLU A 5 3.22 -2.66 31.76
C GLU A 5 2.45 -1.40 31.39
N GLN A 6 3.21 -0.31 31.36
CA GLN A 6 2.85 0.91 30.69
C GLN A 6 4.06 1.40 29.91
N THR A 7 4.01 1.17 28.60
CA THR A 7 5.19 1.18 27.72
C THR A 7 5.35 2.48 26.93
N ASP A 8 4.26 3.22 26.69
CA ASP A 8 4.26 4.47 25.93
C ASP A 8 4.61 5.67 26.81
N VAL A 9 5.85 5.71 27.30
CA VAL A 9 6.30 6.64 28.34
C VAL A 9 7.41 7.55 27.79
N HIS A 10 7.01 8.72 27.31
CA HIS A 10 7.93 9.65 26.64
C HIS A 10 7.90 11.09 27.19
N THR A 11 6.96 11.42 28.08
CA THR A 11 6.80 12.79 28.58
C THR A 11 7.51 12.96 29.93
N LEU A 12 8.42 13.92 30.03
CA LEU A 12 9.05 14.29 31.31
C LEU A 12 7.98 14.96 32.21
N THR A 13 7.62 14.31 33.30
CA THR A 13 6.54 14.78 34.18
C THR A 13 7.06 15.62 35.34
N SER A 14 8.10 15.13 36.02
CA SER A 14 8.64 15.79 37.21
C SER A 14 10.00 15.22 37.65
N SER A 15 10.36 15.43 38.91
CA SER A 15 11.55 14.82 39.50
C SER A 15 11.40 14.43 40.97
N ILE A 16 12.07 13.34 41.33
CA ILE A 16 12.32 12.91 42.70
C ILE A 16 13.44 13.81 43.24
N SER A 17 13.13 14.61 44.27
CA SER A 17 14.10 15.45 44.97
C SER A 17 13.68 15.67 46.43
N GLY A 18 14.65 15.93 47.31
CA GLY A 18 14.36 16.31 48.71
C GLY A 18 13.64 15.23 49.53
N GLY A 19 13.82 13.94 49.23
CA GLY A 19 13.20 12.83 49.95
C GLY A 19 11.75 12.52 49.57
N SER A 20 11.22 13.13 48.51
CA SER A 20 9.91 12.74 47.96
C SER A 20 9.97 11.39 47.25
N SER A 21 8.83 10.71 47.11
CA SER A 21 8.67 9.52 46.27
C SER A 21 7.64 9.77 45.18
N TRP A 22 7.79 9.10 44.04
CA TRP A 22 6.90 9.22 42.90
C TRP A 22 6.52 7.86 42.36
N GLY A 23 5.30 7.73 41.84
CA GLY A 23 4.84 6.52 41.17
C GLY A 23 3.33 6.55 40.94
N GLN A 24 2.67 5.40 41.11
CA GLN A 24 1.27 5.20 40.70
C GLN A 24 0.45 4.61 41.85
N ARG A 25 -0.83 5.02 41.94
CA ARG A 25 -1.88 4.32 42.68
C ARG A 25 -2.60 3.37 41.71
N ILE A 26 -2.62 2.09 42.06
CA ILE A 26 -3.15 1.01 41.20
C ILE A 26 -3.86 -0.06 42.05
N THR A 27 -4.88 -0.70 41.47
CA THR A 27 -5.50 -1.89 42.06
C THR A 27 -4.82 -3.15 41.51
N ILE A 28 -4.14 -3.90 42.39
CA ILE A 28 -3.54 -5.19 42.02
C ILE A 28 -4.38 -6.29 42.67
N SER A 29 -5.15 -7.00 41.84
CA SER A 29 -6.09 -8.03 42.30
C SER A 29 -5.47 -9.42 42.16
N ASN A 30 -5.28 -10.11 43.29
CA ASN A 30 -4.79 -11.48 43.38
C ASN A 30 -3.51 -11.78 42.55
N ARG A 31 -2.47 -10.94 42.63
CA ARG A 31 -1.21 -11.19 41.91
C ARG A 31 -0.04 -11.30 42.86
N ILE A 32 0.83 -12.29 42.61
CA ILE A 32 2.10 -12.42 43.32
C ILE A 32 3.13 -11.59 42.56
N VAL A 33 3.43 -10.40 43.06
CA VAL A 33 4.40 -9.48 42.45
C VAL A 33 5.82 -9.87 42.86
N SER A 34 6.68 -10.03 41.87
CA SER A 34 8.06 -10.50 42.03
C SER A 34 9.10 -9.46 41.63
N LYS A 35 8.76 -8.60 40.67
CA LYS A 35 9.63 -7.55 40.15
C LYS A 35 8.86 -6.24 40.01
N LEU A 36 9.58 -5.14 40.15
CA LEU A 36 9.07 -3.79 39.95
C LEU A 36 10.12 -2.97 39.21
N SER A 37 9.68 -2.23 38.20
CA SER A 37 10.55 -1.43 37.35
C SER A 37 9.95 -0.05 37.11
N PHE A 38 10.83 0.94 36.96
CA PHE A 38 10.45 2.31 36.66
C PHE A 38 11.33 2.91 35.56
N TYR A 39 10.73 3.78 34.75
CA TYR A 39 11.44 4.51 33.70
C TYR A 39 12.01 5.83 34.23
N LEU A 40 13.33 5.87 34.44
CA LEU A 40 14.02 6.93 35.18
C LEU A 40 15.24 7.48 34.43
N LYS A 41 15.68 8.68 34.81
CA LYS A 41 16.95 9.28 34.37
C LYS A 41 17.57 10.09 35.51
N ARG A 42 18.90 10.08 35.65
CA ARG A 42 19.56 11.07 36.53
C ARG A 42 19.75 12.41 35.83
N THR A 43 19.56 13.47 36.58
CA THR A 43 19.97 14.82 36.22
C THR A 43 21.08 15.27 37.17
N GLY A 44 22.25 15.58 36.62
CA GLY A 44 23.45 15.90 37.40
C GLY A 44 24.07 14.68 38.09
N SER A 45 24.53 14.84 39.33
CA SER A 45 25.18 13.78 40.12
C SER A 45 24.41 13.55 41.43
N PRO A 46 23.24 12.87 41.37
CA PRO A 46 22.45 12.61 42.55
C PRO A 46 23.19 11.68 43.52
N GLY A 47 23.28 12.07 44.79
CA GLY A 47 23.81 11.21 45.86
C GLY A 47 22.76 10.22 46.37
N GLY A 48 23.19 9.31 47.25
CA GLY A 48 22.32 8.32 47.89
C GLY A 48 21.92 7.15 47.00
N ASN A 49 20.90 6.40 47.43
CA ASN A 49 20.43 5.19 46.76
C ASN A 49 18.97 5.37 46.30
N THR A 50 18.66 4.74 45.16
CA THR A 50 17.31 4.63 44.63
C THR A 50 16.68 3.33 45.14
N THR A 51 15.46 3.43 45.67
CA THR A 51 14.72 2.30 46.25
C THR A 51 13.32 2.26 45.66
N PHE A 52 12.86 1.06 45.31
CA PHE A 52 11.48 0.84 44.86
C PHE A 52 10.69 0.15 45.97
N LEU A 53 9.44 0.55 46.10
CA LEU A 53 8.59 0.08 47.19
C LEU A 53 7.13 0.03 46.77
N ILE A 54 6.41 -0.88 47.44
CA ILE A 54 4.96 -1.06 47.32
C ILE A 54 4.38 -0.80 48.71
N ARG A 55 3.36 0.05 48.79
CA ARG A 55 2.67 0.42 50.03
C ARG A 55 1.18 0.20 49.92
N LYS A 56 0.53 -0.15 51.03
CA LYS A 56 -0.92 -0.28 51.10
C LYS A 56 -1.58 1.09 50.93
N PHE A 57 -2.67 1.14 50.17
CA PHE A 57 -3.52 2.32 50.13
C PHE A 57 -4.27 2.52 51.45
N SER A 58 -4.63 1.43 52.12
CA SER A 58 -5.49 1.44 53.32
C SER A 58 -4.84 2.05 54.57
N ASP A 59 -3.55 1.80 54.79
CA ASP A 59 -2.84 2.21 56.03
C ASP A 59 -1.40 2.74 55.81
N ASP A 60 -0.97 2.91 54.55
CA ASP A 60 0.37 3.36 54.17
C ASP A 60 1.53 2.45 54.67
N SER A 61 1.24 1.22 55.09
CA SER A 61 2.28 0.24 55.46
C SER A 61 3.03 -0.29 54.24
N ILE A 62 4.31 -0.63 54.41
CA ILE A 62 5.14 -1.19 53.32
C ILE A 62 4.81 -2.67 53.14
N ILE A 63 4.39 -3.02 51.92
CA ILE A 63 4.17 -4.40 51.48
C ILE A 63 5.50 -5.01 51.03
N ALA A 64 6.25 -4.29 50.19
CA ALA A 64 7.52 -4.73 49.65
C ALA A 64 8.45 -3.54 49.46
N THR A 65 9.76 -3.73 49.67
CA THR A 65 10.76 -2.71 49.38
C THR A 65 12.07 -3.37 48.96
N LYS A 66 12.74 -2.77 47.97
CA LYS A 66 14.04 -3.24 47.48
C LYS A 66 14.85 -2.07 46.99
N GLU A 67 16.09 -1.99 47.45
CA GLU A 67 17.07 -1.03 46.94
C GLU A 67 17.51 -1.47 45.54
N TRP A 68 17.44 -0.56 44.57
CA TRP A 68 17.99 -0.78 43.23
C TRP A 68 19.51 -0.59 43.22
N GLY A 69 19.99 0.48 43.88
CA GLY A 69 21.41 0.79 44.01
C GLY A 69 21.70 2.29 44.06
N PRO A 70 22.97 2.71 43.94
CA PRO A 70 23.35 4.13 44.01
C PRO A 70 22.68 4.96 42.92
N SER A 71 22.01 6.06 43.29
CA SER A 71 21.26 6.92 42.35
C SER A 71 22.16 7.52 41.26
N ASN A 72 23.45 7.72 41.53
CA ASN A 72 24.42 8.21 40.55
C ASN A 72 24.73 7.20 39.43
N ASN A 73 24.36 5.92 39.61
CA ASN A 73 24.54 4.88 38.61
C ASN A 73 23.39 4.83 37.59
N LEU A 74 22.31 5.59 37.81
CA LEU A 74 21.29 5.78 36.78
C LEU A 74 21.93 6.45 35.55
N SER A 75 21.44 6.13 34.36
CA SER A 75 21.87 6.73 33.11
C SER A 75 21.43 8.19 33.01
N THR A 76 22.23 8.98 32.27
CA THR A 76 21.87 10.34 31.85
C THR A 76 20.86 10.34 30.69
N THR A 77 20.49 9.17 30.19
CA THR A 77 19.38 8.94 29.26
C THR A 77 18.30 8.13 29.97
N ALA A 78 17.03 8.40 29.68
CA ALA A 78 15.92 7.66 30.31
C ALA A 78 15.96 6.18 29.92
N ALA A 79 15.81 5.31 30.92
CA ALA A 79 15.85 3.86 30.75
C ALA A 79 15.03 3.17 31.84
N TRP A 80 14.68 1.91 31.60
CA TRP A 80 14.05 1.04 32.58
C TRP A 80 15.07 0.53 33.60
N TYR A 81 14.71 0.63 34.87
CA TYR A 81 15.46 0.04 35.98
C TYR A 81 14.54 -0.90 36.72
N GLU A 82 15.03 -2.11 37.04
CA GLU A 82 14.26 -3.19 37.64
C GLU A 82 14.86 -3.60 38.99
N VAL A 83 13.99 -3.91 39.95
CA VAL A 83 14.34 -4.68 41.14
C VAL A 83 13.56 -5.98 41.19
N THR A 84 14.20 -7.03 41.71
CA THR A 84 13.52 -8.27 42.10
C THR A 84 13.39 -8.28 43.62
N PHE A 85 12.18 -8.46 44.13
CA PHE A 85 11.94 -8.57 45.57
C PHE A 85 12.48 -9.91 46.09
N ASP A 86 13.13 -9.91 47.25
CA ASP A 86 13.71 -11.12 47.85
C ASP A 86 12.64 -12.17 48.20
N THR A 87 11.41 -11.71 48.43
CA THR A 87 10.24 -12.57 48.62
C THR A 87 9.11 -12.00 47.78
N PRO A 88 8.61 -12.72 46.76
CA PRO A 88 7.43 -12.31 46.00
C PRO A 88 6.23 -12.13 46.94
N VAL A 89 5.41 -11.11 46.68
CA VAL A 89 4.32 -10.73 47.59
C VAL A 89 2.96 -10.83 46.90
N LEU A 90 2.02 -11.52 47.53
CA LEU A 90 0.63 -11.55 47.09
C LEU A 90 -0.04 -10.20 47.40
N ILE A 91 -0.61 -9.58 46.38
CA ILE A 91 -1.37 -8.35 46.48
C ILE A 91 -2.78 -8.60 45.95
N ASN A 92 -3.78 -8.27 46.77
CA ASN A 92 -5.20 -8.32 46.43
C ASN A 92 -5.93 -7.09 46.99
N GLU A 93 -5.31 -5.93 46.82
CA GLU A 93 -5.83 -4.66 47.31
C GLU A 93 -5.30 -3.51 46.44
N GLU A 94 -5.81 -2.32 46.71
CA GLU A 94 -5.29 -1.09 46.13
C GLU A 94 -3.96 -0.69 46.81
N VAL A 95 -2.97 -0.32 46.01
CA VAL A 95 -1.60 -0.05 46.47
C VAL A 95 -1.00 1.20 45.82
N TYR A 96 0.06 1.71 46.44
CA TYR A 96 0.98 2.66 45.85
C TYR A 96 2.28 1.96 45.47
N ILE A 97 2.65 2.02 44.20
CA ILE A 97 3.99 1.64 43.74
C ILE A 97 4.82 2.91 43.60
N LEU A 98 6.00 2.96 44.22
CA LEU A 98 6.78 4.20 44.35
C LEU A 98 8.28 3.96 44.14
N ALA A 99 8.94 4.91 43.49
CA ALA A 99 10.37 5.09 43.47
C ALA A 99 10.77 6.25 44.41
N THR A 100 11.81 6.03 45.22
CA THR A 100 12.36 7.05 46.13
C THR A 100 13.87 7.13 46.02
N ALA A 101 14.43 8.29 46.36
CA ALA A 101 15.87 8.49 46.44
C ALA A 101 16.25 9.14 47.78
N SER A 102 17.28 8.57 48.42
CA SER A 102 17.68 8.95 49.78
C SER A 102 18.71 10.07 49.87
N GLY A 103 19.30 10.50 48.76
CA GLY A 103 20.34 11.55 48.74
C GLY A 103 19.92 12.85 48.03
N GLY A 104 20.78 13.86 48.12
CA GLY A 104 20.59 15.14 47.43
C GLY A 104 20.81 15.01 45.93
N GLY A 105 19.83 15.42 45.11
CA GLY A 105 19.88 15.33 43.66
C GLY A 105 18.49 15.27 43.02
N VAL A 106 18.46 15.18 41.68
CA VAL A 106 17.24 15.18 40.87
C VAL A 106 17.21 13.92 40.01
N ILE A 107 16.22 13.04 40.23
CA ILE A 107 15.93 11.92 39.32
C ILE A 107 14.67 12.29 38.56
N SER A 108 14.77 12.38 37.25
CA SER A 108 13.66 12.69 36.35
C SER A 108 12.74 11.48 36.21
N VAL A 109 11.43 11.74 36.31
CA VAL A 109 10.37 10.75 36.16
C VAL A 109 9.51 11.07 34.94
N TYR A 110 8.97 10.03 34.32
CA TYR A 110 8.26 10.12 33.05
C TYR A 110 6.88 9.48 33.15
N SER A 111 5.98 9.95 32.29
CA SER A 111 4.59 9.50 32.21
C SER A 111 4.13 9.32 30.76
N SER A 112 3.02 8.59 30.57
CA SER A 112 2.42 8.35 29.24
C SER A 112 1.54 9.51 28.76
N HIS A 113 1.23 9.49 27.46
CA HIS A 113 0.29 10.41 26.79
C HIS A 113 -1.16 9.88 26.90
N PRO A 114 -2.23 10.69 26.66
CA PRO A 114 -3.59 10.33 27.04
C PRO A 114 -4.21 9.16 26.26
N ASP A 115 -3.55 8.68 25.21
CA ASP A 115 -4.07 7.60 24.36
C ASP A 115 -3.93 6.20 25.00
N ASN A 116 -3.17 6.09 26.11
CA ASN A 116 -2.95 4.82 26.84
C ASN A 116 -2.99 5.03 28.36
N ILE A 117 -4.12 5.53 28.86
CA ILE A 117 -4.39 5.69 30.29
C ILE A 117 -5.29 4.54 30.77
N LYS A 118 -4.92 3.90 31.88
CA LYS A 118 -5.75 2.90 32.55
C LYS A 118 -6.76 3.58 33.47
N SER A 119 -8.04 3.35 33.20
CA SER A 119 -9.14 3.90 34.00
C SER A 119 -9.04 3.47 35.46
N GLY A 120 -9.10 4.45 36.38
CA GLY A 120 -9.05 4.21 37.82
C GLY A 120 -7.64 4.18 38.44
N GLU A 121 -6.59 4.49 37.67
CA GLU A 121 -5.24 4.70 38.19
C GLU A 121 -4.89 6.19 38.29
N TRP A 122 -3.92 6.55 39.14
CA TRP A 122 -3.46 7.93 39.31
C TRP A 122 -1.97 8.02 39.62
N ILE A 123 -1.28 8.99 39.01
CA ILE A 123 0.07 9.39 39.45
C ILE A 123 0.00 9.97 40.87
N MET A 124 0.92 9.51 41.70
CA MET A 124 1.03 9.92 43.09
C MET A 124 2.44 10.41 43.41
N ARG A 125 2.49 11.55 44.12
CA ARG A 125 3.70 12.01 44.79
C ARG A 125 3.51 11.87 46.29
N ARG A 126 4.48 11.23 46.95
CA ARG A 126 4.61 11.23 48.40
C ARG A 126 5.66 12.26 48.81
N THR A 127 5.30 13.25 49.63
CA THR A 127 6.25 14.24 50.13
C THR A 127 7.20 13.61 51.15
N SER A 128 8.30 14.30 51.48
CA SER A 128 9.23 13.88 52.54
C SER A 128 8.57 13.82 53.93
N GLU A 129 7.42 14.49 54.10
CA GLU A 129 6.59 14.49 55.31
C GLU A 129 5.55 13.36 55.31
N GLY A 130 5.47 12.56 54.23
CA GLY A 130 4.56 11.43 54.11
C GLY A 130 3.14 11.78 53.65
N VAL A 131 2.93 12.99 53.11
CA VAL A 131 1.66 13.43 52.52
C VAL A 131 1.60 13.00 51.06
N TYR A 132 0.41 12.58 50.60
CA TYR A 132 0.18 12.20 49.20
C TYR A 132 -0.51 13.32 48.43
N ASP A 133 0.13 13.80 47.36
CA ASP A 133 -0.44 14.75 46.42
C ASP A 133 -0.97 14.00 45.19
N ARG A 134 -2.25 14.22 44.86
CA ARG A 134 -2.85 13.80 43.60
C ARG A 134 -2.59 14.88 42.57
N LEU A 135 -1.80 14.57 41.54
CA LEU A 135 -1.22 15.62 40.68
C LEU A 135 -1.85 15.70 39.29
N PHE A 136 -2.24 14.59 38.67
CA PHE A 136 -2.81 14.57 37.32
C PHE A 136 -3.89 13.49 37.23
N GLU A 137 -5.10 13.88 36.85
CA GLU A 137 -6.11 12.95 36.33
C GLU A 137 -5.77 12.75 34.85
N GLU A 138 -5.86 11.52 34.33
CA GLU A 138 -5.58 11.20 32.91
C GLU A 138 -4.10 11.09 32.50
N VAL A 139 -3.22 10.71 33.43
CA VAL A 139 -1.81 10.41 33.10
C VAL A 139 -1.33 9.29 34.00
N ASP A 140 -0.61 8.31 33.44
CA ASP A 140 -0.05 7.22 34.23
C ASP A 140 1.49 7.26 34.28
N PHE A 141 2.09 6.77 35.36
CA PHE A 141 3.54 6.73 35.56
C PHE A 141 4.22 5.62 34.75
N GLY A 142 5.46 5.81 34.29
CA GLY A 142 6.21 4.72 33.65
C GLY A 142 6.63 3.61 34.60
N TYR A 143 5.75 2.64 34.85
CA TYR A 143 5.97 1.47 35.68
C TYR A 143 5.80 0.16 34.90
N ILE A 144 6.52 -0.86 35.34
CA ILE A 144 6.30 -2.26 34.95
C ILE A 144 6.37 -3.11 36.22
N TYR A 145 5.46 -4.05 36.41
CA TYR A 145 5.63 -5.07 37.43
C TYR A 145 5.41 -6.47 36.86
N THR A 146 6.28 -7.40 37.28
CA THR A 146 6.17 -8.81 36.88
C THR A 146 5.47 -9.60 37.97
N TYR A 147 4.47 -10.38 37.58
CA TYR A 147 3.69 -11.19 38.50
C TYR A 147 3.48 -12.62 38.03
N SER A 148 3.18 -13.48 38.99
CA SER A 148 2.55 -14.78 38.76
C SER A 148 1.17 -14.81 39.39
N VAL A 149 0.27 -15.57 38.79
CA VAL A 149 -1.01 -15.95 39.38
C VAL A 149 -0.84 -17.31 40.05
N ALA A 150 -1.42 -17.49 41.24
CA ALA A 150 -1.35 -18.75 41.97
C ALA A 150 -2.55 -19.64 41.64
N ALA A 151 -2.35 -20.95 41.55
CA ALA A 151 -3.49 -21.87 41.51
C ALA A 151 -4.27 -21.80 42.84
N PRO A 152 -5.57 -22.12 42.87
CA PRO A 152 -6.35 -22.12 44.11
C PRO A 152 -5.79 -23.14 45.10
N THR A 153 -6.13 -23.05 46.38
CA THR A 153 -5.82 -24.11 47.35
C THR A 153 -7.12 -24.73 47.86
N VAL A 154 -7.21 -26.06 47.80
CA VAL A 154 -8.40 -26.82 48.17
C VAL A 154 -8.03 -28.00 49.06
N THR A 155 -8.94 -28.33 49.98
CA THR A 155 -8.83 -29.51 50.85
C THR A 155 -10.00 -30.46 50.60
N THR A 156 -9.71 -31.76 50.57
CA THR A 156 -10.72 -32.83 50.46
C THR A 156 -11.06 -33.34 51.86
N GLN A 157 -12.33 -33.56 52.16
CA GLN A 157 -12.80 -34.26 53.35
C GLN A 157 -13.44 -35.60 52.96
N THR A 158 -13.68 -36.47 53.94
CA THR A 158 -14.37 -37.75 53.73
C THR A 158 -15.76 -37.54 53.15
N CYS A 159 -16.09 -38.32 52.12
CA CYS A 159 -17.44 -38.37 51.54
C CYS A 159 -18.49 -38.68 52.62
N GLY A 160 -19.61 -37.97 52.55
CA GLY A 160 -20.79 -38.22 53.39
C GLY A 160 -21.95 -38.77 52.56
N ASN A 161 -23.04 -39.14 53.23
CA ASN A 161 -24.31 -39.53 52.60
C ASN A 161 -24.14 -40.52 51.43
N VAL A 162 -23.37 -41.59 51.64
CA VAL A 162 -23.29 -42.69 50.67
C VAL A 162 -24.65 -43.37 50.60
N ASP A 163 -25.25 -43.41 49.42
CA ASP A 163 -26.59 -43.94 49.16
C ASP A 163 -26.66 -45.42 49.55
N PRO A 164 -27.70 -45.88 50.27
CA PRO A 164 -27.91 -47.29 50.56
C PRO A 164 -27.95 -48.21 49.34
N ASP A 165 -28.27 -47.71 48.15
CA ASP A 165 -28.24 -48.48 46.89
C ASP A 165 -26.83 -48.57 46.26
N GLY A 166 -25.87 -47.81 46.79
CA GLY A 166 -24.47 -47.80 46.36
C GLY A 166 -24.18 -47.01 45.09
N THR A 167 -25.13 -46.22 44.58
CA THR A 167 -24.99 -45.53 43.28
C THR A 167 -24.55 -44.07 43.41
N THR A 168 -24.73 -43.45 44.59
CA THR A 168 -24.36 -42.05 44.83
C THR A 168 -23.64 -41.83 46.17
N ALA A 169 -22.89 -40.73 46.26
CA ALA A 169 -22.28 -40.23 47.50
C ALA A 169 -22.18 -38.70 47.46
N THR A 170 -21.97 -38.05 48.61
CA THR A 170 -21.71 -36.60 48.68
C THR A 170 -20.24 -36.32 48.93
N GLY A 171 -19.54 -35.78 47.92
CA GLY A 171 -18.20 -35.23 48.07
C GLY A 171 -18.20 -33.97 48.95
N ARG A 172 -17.18 -33.80 49.79
CA ARG A 172 -17.02 -32.65 50.67
C ARG A 172 -15.63 -32.04 50.49
N GLY A 173 -15.59 -30.76 50.12
CA GLY A 173 -14.37 -30.01 49.88
C GLY A 173 -14.42 -28.64 50.55
N ASN A 174 -13.26 -28.00 50.66
CA ASN A 174 -13.16 -26.62 51.14
C ASN A 174 -12.05 -25.87 50.40
N ILE A 175 -12.41 -24.78 49.72
CA ILE A 175 -11.46 -23.86 49.09
C ILE A 175 -10.89 -22.97 50.20
N THR A 176 -9.60 -23.11 50.48
CA THR A 176 -8.90 -22.34 51.52
C THR A 176 -8.24 -21.08 50.97
N ASP A 177 -7.97 -21.04 49.67
CA ASP A 177 -7.45 -19.87 48.96
C ASP A 177 -7.95 -19.90 47.50
N LEU A 178 -8.39 -18.76 46.97
CA LEU A 178 -8.82 -18.63 45.57
C LEU A 178 -7.62 -18.59 44.61
N GLY A 179 -6.42 -18.34 45.12
CA GLY A 179 -5.22 -18.15 44.31
C GLY A 179 -5.24 -16.80 43.59
N GLY A 180 -4.63 -16.76 42.40
CA GLY A 180 -4.39 -15.53 41.64
C GLY A 180 -5.59 -15.02 40.83
N ALA A 181 -6.59 -15.86 40.60
CA ALA A 181 -7.86 -15.49 39.99
C ALA A 181 -8.96 -16.34 40.61
N ASN A 182 -10.18 -15.82 40.65
CA ASN A 182 -11.33 -16.59 41.13
C ASN A 182 -11.44 -17.91 40.34
N PRO A 183 -11.61 -19.07 41.01
CA PRO A 183 -11.80 -20.33 40.33
C PRO A 183 -12.95 -20.27 39.33
N THR A 184 -12.70 -20.70 38.10
CA THR A 184 -13.70 -20.84 37.04
C THR A 184 -14.43 -22.17 37.12
N ALA A 185 -13.84 -23.16 37.79
CA ALA A 185 -14.40 -24.48 38.05
C ALA A 185 -13.98 -24.97 39.45
N HIS A 186 -14.85 -25.68 40.14
CA HIS A 186 -14.53 -26.37 41.39
C HIS A 186 -15.46 -27.55 41.62
N GLY A 187 -14.98 -28.60 42.29
CA GLY A 187 -15.81 -29.77 42.51
C GLY A 187 -15.02 -30.97 43.02
N HIS A 188 -15.41 -32.16 42.60
CA HIS A 188 -14.77 -33.42 43.00
C HIS A 188 -14.46 -34.29 41.78
N CYS A 189 -13.31 -34.95 41.79
CA CYS A 189 -12.98 -36.06 40.91
C CYS A 189 -12.87 -37.37 41.70
N TRP A 190 -13.14 -38.50 41.06
CA TRP A 190 -13.04 -39.83 41.66
C TRP A 190 -12.69 -40.92 40.65
N ASP A 191 -11.98 -41.95 41.12
CA ASP A 191 -11.69 -43.19 40.38
C ASP A 191 -11.43 -44.34 41.37
N THR A 192 -11.39 -45.56 40.86
CA THR A 192 -10.91 -46.76 41.57
C THR A 192 -9.39 -46.78 41.74
N SER A 193 -8.65 -45.97 40.97
CA SER A 193 -7.21 -45.74 41.12
C SER A 193 -6.90 -44.53 42.01
N THR A 194 -5.73 -44.52 42.63
CA THR A 194 -5.27 -43.37 43.44
C THR A 194 -5.00 -42.14 42.58
N ASP A 195 -5.13 -40.96 43.20
CA ASP A 195 -4.84 -39.65 42.59
C ASP A 195 -5.69 -39.29 41.37
N PRO A 196 -7.04 -39.42 41.44
CA PRO A 196 -7.92 -39.05 40.35
C PRO A 196 -7.78 -37.57 39.98
N THR A 197 -7.99 -37.27 38.71
CA THR A 197 -7.92 -35.94 38.11
C THR A 197 -9.27 -35.57 37.49
N THR A 198 -9.38 -34.34 36.98
CA THR A 198 -10.60 -33.88 36.28
C THR A 198 -10.82 -34.59 34.94
N SER A 199 -9.86 -35.37 34.44
CA SER A 199 -10.00 -36.21 33.25
C SER A 199 -10.67 -37.57 33.54
N ASP A 200 -10.80 -37.94 34.81
CA ASP A 200 -11.51 -39.14 35.25
C ASP A 200 -13.00 -38.83 35.47
N SER A 201 -13.69 -39.62 36.29
CA SER A 201 -15.04 -39.25 36.71
C SER A 201 -14.98 -37.99 37.58
N SER A 202 -15.73 -36.95 37.20
CA SER A 202 -15.71 -35.69 37.93
C SER A 202 -17.06 -34.98 37.87
N VAL A 203 -17.22 -34.05 38.80
CA VAL A 203 -18.35 -33.12 38.87
C VAL A 203 -17.78 -31.72 39.04
N ASP A 204 -18.19 -30.81 38.16
CA ASP A 204 -17.88 -29.39 38.25
C ASP A 204 -19.11 -28.62 38.73
N ASN A 205 -18.98 -27.95 39.87
CA ASN A 205 -19.99 -27.08 40.45
C ASN A 205 -19.93 -25.64 39.86
N GLY A 206 -19.03 -25.37 38.91
CA GLY A 206 -18.87 -24.09 38.23
C GLY A 206 -17.92 -23.12 38.96
N ALA A 207 -18.07 -21.83 38.69
CA ALA A 207 -17.16 -20.80 39.25
C ALA A 207 -17.36 -20.57 40.76
N ALA A 208 -16.30 -20.21 41.46
CA ALA A 208 -16.32 -19.80 42.86
C ALA A 208 -15.67 -18.42 43.03
N SER A 209 -16.34 -17.52 43.77
CA SER A 209 -15.86 -16.15 44.04
C SER A 209 -15.47 -15.89 45.50
N ALA A 210 -15.57 -16.91 46.35
CA ALA A 210 -15.24 -16.83 47.77
C ALA A 210 -14.66 -18.16 48.27
N THR A 211 -13.78 -18.09 49.26
CA THR A 211 -13.30 -19.27 50.01
C THR A 211 -14.45 -19.88 50.82
N GLY A 212 -14.42 -21.19 51.05
CA GLY A 212 -15.42 -21.85 51.88
C GLY A 212 -15.65 -23.31 51.53
N ALA A 213 -16.46 -23.95 52.37
CA ALA A 213 -16.84 -25.35 52.21
C ALA A 213 -17.86 -25.50 51.07
N PHE A 214 -17.71 -26.56 50.29
CA PHE A 214 -18.62 -26.92 49.21
C PHE A 214 -18.85 -28.43 49.17
N THR A 215 -19.94 -28.83 48.54
CA THR A 215 -20.30 -30.24 48.36
C THR A 215 -20.67 -30.51 46.93
N SER A 216 -20.46 -31.75 46.47
CA SER A 216 -20.89 -32.18 45.14
C SER A 216 -21.56 -33.55 45.20
N ALA A 217 -22.53 -33.78 44.32
CA ALA A 217 -23.16 -35.09 44.16
C ALA A 217 -22.27 -35.98 43.26
N ILE A 218 -21.72 -37.03 43.85
CA ILE A 218 -20.95 -38.07 43.16
C ILE A 218 -21.97 -39.15 42.74
N THR A 219 -22.06 -39.44 41.45
CA THR A 219 -23.03 -40.38 40.87
C THR A 219 -22.34 -41.41 39.97
N GLY A 220 -23.08 -42.44 39.53
CA GLY A 220 -22.54 -43.48 38.65
C GLY A 220 -21.59 -44.44 39.37
N LEU A 221 -21.70 -44.57 40.70
CA LEU A 221 -20.87 -45.48 41.47
C LEU A 221 -21.35 -46.93 41.28
N THR A 222 -20.39 -47.85 41.25
CA THR A 222 -20.69 -49.28 41.32
C THR A 222 -20.84 -49.70 42.79
N PRO A 223 -21.97 -50.29 43.19
CA PRO A 223 -22.18 -50.69 44.58
C PRO A 223 -21.12 -51.69 45.08
N GLY A 224 -20.63 -51.48 46.30
CA GLY A 224 -19.56 -52.30 46.90
C GLY A 224 -18.14 -51.98 46.46
N THR A 225 -17.95 -51.03 45.52
CA THR A 225 -16.63 -50.68 44.99
C THR A 225 -15.95 -49.59 45.82
N VAL A 226 -14.63 -49.70 45.94
CA VAL A 226 -13.77 -48.71 46.61
C VAL A 226 -13.37 -47.62 45.62
N TYR A 227 -13.53 -46.35 46.01
CA TYR A 227 -13.15 -45.18 45.23
C TYR A 227 -12.22 -44.26 46.02
N TYR A 228 -11.31 -43.64 45.29
CA TYR A 228 -10.50 -42.51 45.70
C TYR A 228 -11.16 -41.24 45.18
N THR A 229 -11.26 -40.19 46.00
CA THR A 229 -11.80 -38.89 45.60
C THR A 229 -10.87 -37.76 46.00
N ARG A 230 -10.87 -36.70 45.19
CA ARG A 230 -10.16 -35.44 45.45
C ARG A 230 -11.07 -34.27 45.13
N ALA A 231 -11.12 -33.31 46.02
CA ALA A 231 -11.68 -32.00 45.72
C ALA A 231 -10.72 -31.27 44.76
N PHE A 232 -11.24 -30.54 43.78
CA PHE A 232 -10.45 -29.73 42.86
C PHE A 232 -10.98 -28.30 42.76
N ALA A 233 -10.10 -27.38 42.37
CA ALA A 233 -10.46 -26.02 41.97
C ALA A 233 -9.48 -25.54 40.89
N THR A 234 -10.03 -24.91 39.84
CA THR A 234 -9.27 -24.48 38.66
C THR A 234 -9.45 -22.98 38.46
N ASN A 235 -8.35 -22.27 38.24
CA ASN A 235 -8.35 -20.90 37.75
C ASN A 235 -7.39 -20.77 36.55
N SER A 236 -7.18 -19.55 36.06
CA SER A 236 -6.27 -19.27 34.93
C SER A 236 -4.80 -19.66 35.17
N SER A 237 -4.41 -19.97 36.40
CA SER A 237 -3.07 -20.46 36.76
C SER A 237 -2.95 -21.98 36.76
N GLY A 238 -4.08 -22.71 36.71
CA GLY A 238 -4.13 -24.17 36.72
C GLY A 238 -5.11 -24.76 37.73
N THR A 239 -5.13 -26.10 37.78
CA THR A 239 -5.98 -26.90 38.68
C THR A 239 -5.19 -27.37 39.89
N SER A 240 -5.75 -27.13 41.07
CA SER A 240 -5.25 -27.70 42.31
C SER A 240 -6.16 -28.81 42.80
N TYR A 241 -5.54 -29.84 43.37
CA TYR A 241 -6.24 -30.99 43.94
C TYR A 241 -5.93 -31.13 45.43
N GLY A 242 -6.97 -31.41 46.21
CA GLY A 242 -6.81 -31.72 47.63
C GLY A 242 -6.15 -33.08 47.86
N ALA A 243 -6.09 -33.49 49.13
CA ALA A 243 -5.60 -34.80 49.52
C ALA A 243 -6.47 -35.92 48.91
N ASN A 244 -5.84 -37.06 48.66
CA ASN A 244 -6.53 -38.26 48.21
C ASN A 244 -7.32 -38.89 49.37
N VAL A 245 -8.63 -39.05 49.21
CA VAL A 245 -9.53 -39.59 50.25
C VAL A 245 -10.28 -40.80 49.74
N LEU A 246 -10.20 -41.89 50.51
CA LEU A 246 -10.85 -43.17 50.23
C LEU A 246 -12.30 -43.18 50.76
N PHE A 247 -13.23 -43.72 49.98
CA PHE A 247 -14.53 -44.17 50.47
C PHE A 247 -15.00 -45.44 49.74
N THR A 248 -15.95 -46.18 50.33
CA THR A 248 -16.54 -47.38 49.74
C THR A 248 -18.02 -47.13 49.44
N ALA A 249 -18.44 -47.36 48.20
CA ALA A 249 -19.85 -47.33 47.82
C ALA A 249 -20.58 -48.44 48.59
N ALA A 250 -21.78 -48.16 49.11
CA ALA A 250 -22.56 -49.18 49.80
C ALA A 250 -22.81 -50.39 48.88
N LEU A 251 -22.92 -51.59 49.43
CA LEU A 251 -23.42 -52.73 48.66
C LEU A 251 -24.88 -52.43 48.29
N SER A 252 -25.26 -52.63 47.03
CA SER A 252 -26.66 -52.49 46.59
C SER A 252 -27.48 -53.46 47.42
N ARG A 253 -28.26 -52.92 48.35
CA ARG A 253 -29.12 -53.72 49.22
C ARG A 253 -30.56 -53.37 48.93
N ALA A 254 -31.04 -53.79 47.77
CA ALA A 254 -32.47 -53.79 47.47
C ALA A 254 -33.16 -54.98 48.18
N GLY A 255 -33.33 -54.89 49.49
CA GLY A 255 -34.20 -55.77 50.26
C GLY A 255 -35.49 -55.06 50.63
N ILE A 256 -36.37 -54.77 49.66
CA ILE A 256 -37.73 -54.27 49.96
C ILE A 256 -38.59 -55.50 50.27
N ILE A 257 -39.17 -55.55 51.48
CA ILE A 257 -40.24 -56.48 51.82
C ILE A 257 -41.55 -55.71 51.68
N TRP A 258 -42.48 -56.21 50.87
CA TRP A 258 -43.80 -55.62 50.75
C TRP A 258 -44.91 -56.67 50.88
N MET A 259 -46.11 -56.17 51.19
CA MET A 259 -47.32 -56.98 51.27
C MET A 259 -48.10 -56.87 49.98
N GLU A 260 -48.55 -58.01 49.47
CA GLU A 260 -49.50 -58.06 48.36
C GLU A 260 -50.62 -59.04 48.75
N GLY A 261 -51.77 -58.48 49.14
CA GLY A 261 -52.83 -59.24 49.80
C GLY A 261 -52.42 -59.79 51.17
N SER A 262 -52.63 -61.08 51.40
CA SER A 262 -52.32 -61.77 52.68
C SER A 262 -50.91 -62.36 52.76
N ASN A 263 -50.11 -62.21 51.69
CA ASN A 263 -48.80 -62.84 51.50
C ASN A 263 -47.66 -61.83 51.69
N PHE A 264 -46.54 -62.30 52.23
CA PHE A 264 -45.30 -61.55 52.32
C PHE A 264 -44.43 -61.86 51.10
N ARG A 265 -43.93 -60.81 50.43
CA ARG A 265 -42.94 -60.93 49.37
C ARG A 265 -41.67 -60.16 49.72
N GLY A 266 -40.53 -60.69 49.31
CA GLY A 266 -39.25 -60.04 49.41
C GLY A 266 -38.22 -60.71 48.50
N PHE A 267 -37.18 -59.97 48.17
CA PHE A 267 -35.99 -60.51 47.51
C PHE A 267 -35.01 -61.03 48.57
N ASP A 268 -34.36 -62.16 48.31
CA ASP A 268 -33.26 -62.65 49.14
C ASP A 268 -31.93 -61.91 48.84
N GLU A 269 -30.86 -62.26 49.55
CA GLU A 269 -29.54 -61.63 49.42
C GLU A 269 -28.86 -61.81 48.03
N ASN A 270 -29.47 -62.60 47.14
CA ASN A 270 -29.04 -62.80 45.75
C ASN A 270 -30.04 -62.23 44.73
N ALA A 271 -31.00 -61.42 45.18
CA ALA A 271 -32.03 -60.76 44.36
C ALA A 271 -33.02 -61.71 43.65
N ILE A 272 -33.26 -62.90 44.21
CA ILE A 272 -34.30 -63.82 43.71
C ILE A 272 -35.62 -63.52 44.43
N GLU A 273 -36.71 -63.32 43.68
CA GLU A 273 -38.04 -63.06 44.26
C GLU A 273 -38.59 -64.33 44.94
N GLY A 274 -38.66 -64.32 46.27
CA GLY A 274 -39.24 -65.40 47.05
C GLY A 274 -40.71 -65.15 47.36
N LYS A 275 -41.62 -65.96 46.80
CA LYS A 275 -43.02 -66.02 47.23
C LYS A 275 -43.12 -66.91 48.47
N TYR A 276 -43.21 -66.33 49.66
CA TYR A 276 -43.41 -67.11 50.88
C TYR A 276 -44.91 -67.39 51.09
N ILE A 277 -45.35 -68.58 50.66
CA ILE A 277 -46.72 -69.08 50.88
C ILE A 277 -46.79 -69.74 52.26
N ARG A 278 -47.86 -69.49 53.02
CA ARG A 278 -48.09 -70.24 54.27
C ARG A 278 -48.28 -71.71 53.92
N THR A 279 -47.70 -72.62 54.70
CA THR A 279 -47.79 -74.08 54.48
C THR A 279 -49.23 -74.62 54.42
N ALA A 280 -50.22 -73.84 54.86
CA ALA A 280 -51.64 -74.18 54.79
C ALA A 280 -52.31 -73.88 53.42
N ASP A 281 -51.68 -73.09 52.54
CA ASP A 281 -52.24 -72.64 51.25
C ASP A 281 -51.58 -73.33 50.02
N VAL A 282 -50.80 -74.40 50.23
CA VAL A 282 -50.32 -75.25 49.14
C VAL A 282 -51.34 -76.37 48.91
N ASP A 283 -52.34 -76.09 48.07
CA ASP A 283 -53.22 -77.11 47.49
C ASP A 283 -52.64 -77.53 46.14
N ASP A 284 -51.78 -78.56 46.14
CA ASP A 284 -51.44 -79.25 44.89
C ASP A 284 -51.29 -80.76 45.14
N THR A 285 -52.30 -81.50 44.69
CA THR A 285 -52.29 -82.95 44.58
C THR A 285 -51.28 -83.39 43.52
N ALA A 286 -50.27 -84.18 43.92
CA ALA A 286 -49.24 -84.69 43.01
C ALA A 286 -49.84 -85.48 41.82
N VAL A 287 -49.48 -85.11 40.58
CA VAL A 287 -50.02 -85.71 39.34
C VAL A 287 -49.44 -87.12 39.05
N ASN A 288 -48.52 -87.65 39.85
CA ASN A 288 -47.95 -88.99 39.63
C ASN A 288 -47.74 -89.85 40.90
N GLY A 289 -48.32 -89.47 42.05
CA GLY A 289 -48.21 -90.25 43.29
C GLY A 289 -46.84 -90.26 43.97
N GLU A 290 -45.84 -89.55 43.43
CA GLU A 290 -44.56 -89.33 44.10
C GLU A 290 -44.69 -88.18 45.11
N THR A 291 -44.38 -88.46 46.37
CA THR A 291 -44.71 -87.58 47.52
C THR A 291 -43.51 -86.79 48.05
N GLU A 292 -42.30 -87.01 47.52
CA GLU A 292 -41.11 -86.32 48.02
C GLU A 292 -40.64 -85.13 47.16
N PHE A 293 -40.85 -85.10 45.83
CA PHE A 293 -40.33 -84.00 44.98
C PHE A 293 -41.12 -83.69 43.69
N PRO A 294 -42.24 -82.95 43.72
CA PRO A 294 -42.90 -82.47 42.51
C PRO A 294 -42.13 -81.28 41.88
N ILE A 295 -41.74 -81.39 40.60
CA ILE A 295 -41.12 -80.29 39.84
C ILE A 295 -42.18 -79.53 39.02
N SER A 296 -42.32 -78.22 39.20
CA SER A 296 -43.18 -77.36 38.37
C SER A 296 -42.40 -76.72 37.21
N SER A 297 -42.96 -76.80 35.99
CA SER A 297 -42.42 -76.29 34.72
C SER A 297 -42.39 -74.76 34.63
N ASN A 298 -41.24 -74.23 34.19
CA ASN A 298 -40.89 -72.82 34.00
C ASN A 298 -41.48 -72.21 32.70
N TRP A 299 -41.82 -70.92 32.71
CA TRP A 299 -42.64 -70.21 31.72
C TRP A 299 -41.90 -69.03 31.06
N ALA A 300 -40.66 -69.23 30.58
CA ALA A 300 -39.93 -68.14 29.93
C ALA A 300 -38.84 -68.59 28.93
N PHE A 301 -39.15 -69.57 28.08
CA PHE A 301 -38.34 -69.85 26.89
C PHE A 301 -39.27 -70.00 25.68
N ASP A 302 -39.80 -68.89 25.18
CA ASP A 302 -40.17 -68.74 23.76
C ASP A 302 -40.45 -67.28 23.43
N HIS A 303 -39.52 -66.60 22.76
CA HIS A 303 -39.84 -65.55 21.80
C HIS A 303 -38.75 -65.56 20.73
N VAL A 304 -38.89 -66.49 19.78
CA VAL A 304 -38.21 -66.42 18.48
C VAL A 304 -39.11 -65.68 17.49
N ALA A 305 -38.50 -64.72 16.81
CA ALA A 305 -39.00 -63.89 15.70
C ALA A 305 -40.18 -64.43 14.88
N ALA A 306 -41.29 -63.67 14.85
CA ALA A 306 -41.95 -63.18 13.64
C ALA A 306 -43.25 -62.41 13.97
N ALA A 307 -43.36 -61.19 13.43
CA ALA A 307 -44.57 -60.37 13.28
C ALA A 307 -45.26 -59.87 14.57
N ASP A 308 -44.75 -58.76 15.10
CA ASP A 308 -45.49 -57.91 16.05
C ASP A 308 -46.37 -56.91 15.26
N PRO A 309 -47.72 -56.84 15.45
CA PRO A 309 -48.61 -56.03 14.61
C PRO A 309 -48.83 -54.58 15.12
N HIS A 310 -47.98 -54.08 16.02
CA HIS A 310 -48.14 -52.73 16.55
C HIS A 310 -47.56 -51.66 15.63
N VAL A 311 -48.43 -51.04 14.83
CA VAL A 311 -48.12 -49.86 14.01
C VAL A 311 -47.97 -48.65 14.95
N GLY A 312 -46.74 -48.22 15.22
CA GLY A 312 -46.46 -47.05 16.07
C GLY A 312 -45.12 -47.03 16.79
N TYR A 313 -44.34 -48.12 16.75
CA TYR A 313 -43.01 -48.17 17.35
C TYR A 313 -41.93 -48.11 16.27
N VAL A 314 -40.92 -47.24 16.46
CA VAL A 314 -39.78 -47.16 15.55
C VAL A 314 -38.77 -48.25 15.93
N LEU A 315 -38.41 -49.10 14.96
CA LEU A 315 -37.51 -50.24 15.17
C LEU A 315 -36.09 -49.77 15.48
N GLU A 316 -35.40 -50.45 16.40
CA GLU A 316 -33.98 -50.19 16.74
C GLU A 316 -33.05 -50.26 15.51
N SER A 317 -33.41 -51.06 14.50
CA SER A 317 -32.67 -51.19 13.24
C SER A 317 -32.70 -49.96 12.32
N LEU A 318 -33.48 -48.93 12.66
CA LEU A 318 -33.58 -47.67 11.91
C LEU A 318 -32.79 -46.52 12.56
N PHE A 319 -32.05 -46.78 13.65
CA PHE A 319 -31.26 -45.79 14.37
C PHE A 319 -29.78 -46.20 14.40
N ASP A 320 -28.90 -45.27 14.06
CA ASP A 320 -27.45 -45.36 14.28
C ASP A 320 -26.96 -44.17 15.13
N ALA A 321 -25.66 -44.08 15.37
CA ALA A 321 -25.04 -43.00 16.13
C ALA A 321 -25.21 -41.59 15.51
N GLN A 322 -25.75 -41.50 14.29
CA GLN A 322 -25.90 -40.28 13.49
C GLN A 322 -27.38 -39.90 13.28
N THR A 323 -28.31 -40.52 14.03
CA THR A 323 -29.74 -40.31 13.88
C THR A 323 -30.35 -39.62 15.11
N VAL A 324 -31.02 -38.48 14.91
CA VAL A 324 -31.75 -37.76 15.96
C VAL A 324 -33.26 -37.88 15.70
N LEU A 325 -34.05 -38.07 16.76
CA LEU A 325 -35.51 -38.05 16.64
C LEU A 325 -36.00 -36.60 16.50
N HIS A 326 -36.68 -36.30 15.39
CA HIS A 326 -37.40 -35.04 15.23
C HIS A 326 -38.91 -35.23 15.34
N ALA A 327 -39.60 -34.19 15.82
CA ALA A 327 -41.06 -34.17 15.85
C ALA A 327 -41.59 -33.60 14.53
N THR A 328 -42.54 -34.30 13.92
CA THR A 328 -43.38 -33.75 12.86
C THR A 328 -44.51 -32.90 13.44
N SER A 329 -45.31 -32.25 12.59
CA SER A 329 -46.39 -31.35 13.03
C SER A 329 -47.49 -32.01 13.88
N ASP A 330 -47.50 -33.34 13.97
CA ASP A 330 -48.43 -34.18 14.72
C ASP A 330 -47.76 -34.93 15.89
N ASP A 331 -46.54 -34.51 16.29
CA ASP A 331 -45.71 -35.14 17.34
C ASP A 331 -45.32 -36.60 17.07
N THR A 332 -45.48 -37.09 15.84
CA THR A 332 -44.97 -38.41 15.45
C THR A 332 -43.43 -38.38 15.39
N PRO A 333 -42.72 -39.25 16.12
CA PRO A 333 -41.26 -39.29 16.09
C PRO A 333 -40.77 -39.88 14.76
N VAL A 334 -39.98 -39.11 14.01
CA VAL A 334 -39.33 -39.55 12.77
C VAL A 334 -37.81 -39.42 12.91
N ALA A 335 -37.07 -40.33 12.28
CA ALA A 335 -35.61 -40.31 12.26
C ALA A 335 -35.10 -39.22 11.29
N LEU A 336 -34.30 -38.28 11.80
CA LEU A 336 -33.53 -37.33 11.01
C LEU A 336 -32.06 -37.73 11.04
N THR A 337 -31.53 -38.16 9.90
CA THR A 337 -30.10 -38.44 9.73
C THR A 337 -29.33 -37.13 9.64
N VAL A 338 -28.30 -36.97 10.47
CA VAL A 338 -27.43 -35.79 10.48
C VAL A 338 -25.99 -36.20 10.28
N THR A 339 -25.23 -35.41 9.52
CA THR A 339 -23.80 -35.64 9.33
C THR A 339 -23.03 -35.35 10.61
N GLU A 340 -21.85 -35.96 10.77
CA GLU A 340 -20.97 -35.68 11.91
C GLU A 340 -20.71 -34.17 12.05
N GLN A 341 -20.62 -33.69 13.29
CA GLN A 341 -20.42 -32.28 13.67
C GLN A 341 -21.53 -31.30 13.25
N THR A 342 -22.74 -31.78 12.93
CA THR A 342 -23.87 -30.92 12.61
C THR A 342 -24.63 -30.49 13.87
N LEU A 343 -24.78 -29.19 14.09
CA LEU A 343 -25.63 -28.65 15.16
C LEU A 343 -27.11 -28.72 14.74
N VAL A 344 -27.94 -29.33 15.60
CA VAL A 344 -29.41 -29.34 15.44
C VAL A 344 -30.06 -28.46 16.48
N GLY A 345 -31.08 -27.70 16.07
CA GLY A 345 -31.70 -26.71 16.94
C GLY A 345 -33.12 -26.37 16.51
N ARG A 346 -33.85 -25.69 17.39
CA ARG A 346 -35.23 -25.27 17.13
C ARG A 346 -35.25 -23.75 17.00
N GLN A 347 -35.49 -23.23 15.80
CA GLN A 347 -35.35 -21.80 15.47
C GLN A 347 -36.52 -20.92 15.99
N THR A 348 -37.05 -21.21 17.18
CA THR A 348 -38.26 -20.60 17.78
C THR A 348 -39.55 -21.15 17.16
N GLY A 349 -40.20 -22.11 17.84
CA GLY A 349 -41.53 -22.60 17.47
C GLY A 349 -41.60 -23.27 16.09
N GLY A 350 -41.16 -24.52 15.97
CA GLY A 350 -41.24 -25.30 14.74
C GLY A 350 -40.56 -26.67 14.87
N ASN A 351 -40.48 -27.40 13.76
CA ASN A 351 -39.79 -28.69 13.67
C ASN A 351 -38.28 -28.51 13.92
N ILE A 352 -37.64 -29.54 14.47
CA ILE A 352 -36.19 -29.57 14.66
C ILE A 352 -35.53 -29.82 13.29
N ALA A 353 -34.62 -28.93 12.92
CA ALA A 353 -33.85 -29.01 11.67
C ALA A 353 -32.35 -28.75 11.96
N ALA A 354 -31.50 -29.10 11.00
CA ALA A 354 -30.10 -28.70 11.04
C ALA A 354 -29.99 -27.17 10.99
N VAL A 355 -29.16 -26.60 11.86
CA VAL A 355 -28.87 -25.16 11.86
C VAL A 355 -27.90 -24.87 10.72
N ALA A 356 -28.18 -23.84 9.93
CA ALA A 356 -27.28 -23.44 8.86
C ALA A 356 -25.94 -22.93 9.44
N LEU A 357 -24.84 -23.56 9.04
CA LEU A 357 -23.48 -23.15 9.38
C LEU A 357 -22.98 -22.15 8.33
N GLY A 358 -22.24 -21.12 8.75
CA GLY A 358 -21.66 -20.12 7.85
C GLY A 358 -21.57 -18.73 8.50
N ILE A 359 -21.13 -17.74 7.72
CA ILE A 359 -20.85 -16.37 8.20
C ILE A 359 -21.93 -15.34 7.83
N ALA A 360 -23.06 -15.77 7.26
CA ALA A 360 -24.20 -14.89 7.00
C ALA A 360 -24.90 -14.49 8.31
N ASP A 361 -25.57 -13.33 8.34
CA ASP A 361 -26.16 -12.69 9.54
C ASP A 361 -27.07 -13.58 10.42
N ASN A 362 -27.52 -14.73 9.93
CA ASN A 362 -28.41 -15.66 10.64
C ASN A 362 -27.84 -17.09 10.82
N ASN A 363 -26.57 -17.31 10.48
CA ASN A 363 -25.92 -18.61 10.57
C ASN A 363 -25.03 -18.70 11.82
N VAL A 364 -24.79 -19.93 12.28
CA VAL A 364 -23.78 -20.18 13.32
C VAL A 364 -22.43 -20.33 12.64
N ALA A 365 -21.46 -19.48 12.99
CA ALA A 365 -20.09 -19.60 12.51
C ALA A 365 -19.40 -20.79 13.20
N GLN A 366 -19.02 -21.80 12.41
CA GLN A 366 -18.21 -22.91 12.91
C GLN A 366 -16.76 -22.44 13.00
N ILE A 367 -16.20 -22.50 14.21
CA ILE A 367 -14.77 -22.33 14.47
C ILE A 367 -14.28 -23.73 14.79
N ASP A 368 -13.54 -24.36 13.88
CA ASP A 368 -12.91 -25.64 14.17
C ASP A 368 -11.70 -25.44 15.11
N ASP A 369 -11.34 -26.51 15.81
CA ASP A 369 -10.13 -26.58 16.65
C ASP A 369 -8.91 -27.03 15.83
N ALA A 370 -9.05 -27.14 14.50
CA ALA A 370 -8.06 -27.73 13.62
C ALA A 370 -7.11 -26.66 13.07
N ASP A 371 -5.90 -26.62 13.63
CA ASP A 371 -4.67 -26.16 12.99
C ASP A 371 -4.65 -24.74 12.39
N ALA A 372 -5.32 -23.75 13.01
CA ALA A 372 -4.83 -22.38 12.86
C ALA A 372 -3.42 -22.36 13.50
N ALA A 373 -2.37 -22.23 12.67
CA ALA A 373 -1.01 -22.26 13.19
C ALA A 373 -0.84 -21.12 14.21
N ASP A 374 -0.03 -21.37 15.25
CA ASP A 374 0.33 -20.35 16.23
C ASP A 374 0.88 -19.12 15.46
N ASP A 375 0.39 -17.92 15.78
CA ASP A 375 0.67 -16.63 15.10
C ASP A 375 0.04 -16.39 13.69
N ASP A 376 -0.93 -17.19 13.26
CA ASP A 376 -1.73 -16.89 12.06
C ASP A 376 -2.87 -15.89 12.34
N TYR A 377 -3.17 -15.06 11.34
CA TYR A 377 -4.32 -14.15 11.29
C TYR A 377 -5.56 -14.85 10.75
N ALA A 378 -6.74 -14.48 11.22
CA ALA A 378 -8.01 -15.03 10.74
C ALA A 378 -8.60 -14.20 9.58
N LYS A 379 -9.00 -14.86 8.49
CA LYS A 379 -9.77 -14.26 7.39
C LYS A 379 -11.16 -14.87 7.31
N PHE A 380 -12.20 -14.04 7.37
CA PHE A 380 -13.57 -14.47 7.12
C PHE A 380 -13.80 -14.65 5.61
N THR A 381 -14.23 -15.83 5.17
CA THR A 381 -14.58 -16.14 3.78
C THR A 381 -16.00 -16.68 3.69
N ALA A 382 -16.57 -16.72 2.48
CA ALA A 382 -17.92 -17.27 2.27
C ALA A 382 -18.06 -18.73 2.74
N ALA A 383 -16.95 -19.45 2.90
CA ALA A 383 -16.89 -20.82 3.39
C ALA A 383 -16.64 -20.94 4.91
N GLY A 384 -16.28 -19.85 5.62
CA GLY A 384 -16.00 -19.88 7.06
C GLY A 384 -14.85 -18.97 7.47
N LEU A 385 -13.95 -19.50 8.29
CA LEU A 385 -12.73 -18.84 8.76
C LEU A 385 -11.52 -19.57 8.19
N GLU A 386 -10.58 -18.84 7.60
CA GLU A 386 -9.32 -19.35 7.06
C GLU A 386 -8.14 -18.71 7.80
N GLY A 387 -7.17 -19.52 8.25
CA GLY A 387 -5.90 -19.04 8.79
C GLY A 387 -5.02 -18.43 7.71
N ARG A 388 -4.32 -17.34 8.03
CA ARG A 388 -3.41 -16.60 7.14
C ARG A 388 -2.14 -16.27 7.89
N SER A 389 -1.00 -16.73 7.39
CA SER A 389 0.28 -16.32 7.94
C SER A 389 0.48 -14.81 7.82
N TYR A 390 1.38 -14.25 8.63
CA TYR A 390 1.78 -12.84 8.52
C TYR A 390 2.14 -12.43 7.08
N GLN A 391 2.89 -13.27 6.35
CA GLN A 391 3.30 -12.98 4.98
C GLN A 391 2.11 -12.99 4.01
N GLU A 392 1.14 -13.88 4.21
CA GLU A 392 -0.05 -13.95 3.38
C GLU A 392 -1.02 -12.80 3.67
N LEU A 393 -1.15 -12.39 4.93
CA LEU A 393 -1.90 -11.18 5.29
C LEU A 393 -1.22 -9.94 4.69
N VAL A 394 0.10 -9.84 4.82
CA VAL A 394 0.86 -8.79 4.14
C VAL A 394 0.59 -8.87 2.65
N ASN A 395 0.60 -10.02 1.98
CA ASN A 395 0.29 -10.10 0.55
C ASN A 395 -1.16 -9.71 0.20
N ASP A 396 -2.13 -9.97 1.08
CA ASP A 396 -3.52 -9.54 0.91
C ASP A 396 -3.67 -8.02 1.08
N ILE A 397 -2.98 -7.42 2.05
CA ILE A 397 -3.03 -5.98 2.36
C ILE A 397 -2.11 -5.16 1.44
N SER A 398 -0.93 -5.71 1.15
CA SER A 398 0.14 -5.16 0.31
C SER A 398 0.03 -5.63 -1.14
N GLY A 399 -1.04 -6.35 -1.50
CA GLY A 399 -1.46 -6.43 -2.89
C GLY A 399 -1.57 -5.01 -3.46
N VAL A 400 -1.42 -4.87 -4.77
CA VAL A 400 -1.54 -3.55 -5.40
C VAL A 400 -2.97 -3.04 -5.18
N ILE A 401 -3.16 -2.11 -4.23
CA ILE A 401 -4.41 -1.37 -4.09
C ILE A 401 -4.56 -0.61 -5.40
N LYS A 402 -5.56 -0.97 -6.20
CA LYS A 402 -5.79 -0.31 -7.47
C LYS A 402 -6.30 1.10 -7.16
N ALA A 403 -5.91 2.08 -7.97
CA ALA A 403 -6.45 3.43 -7.82
C ALA A 403 -7.98 3.46 -7.96
N THR A 404 -8.58 2.49 -8.66
CA THR A 404 -10.04 2.30 -8.76
C THR A 404 -10.70 1.86 -7.46
N ASP A 405 -9.92 1.36 -6.51
CA ASP A 405 -10.40 0.83 -5.24
C ASP A 405 -10.21 1.86 -4.10
N VAL A 406 -9.66 3.05 -4.41
CA VAL A 406 -9.44 4.15 -3.47
C VAL A 406 -10.43 5.27 -3.75
N GLU A 407 -11.57 5.25 -3.05
CA GLU A 407 -12.60 6.27 -3.17
C GLU A 407 -12.16 7.62 -2.57
N VAL A 408 -12.64 8.70 -3.18
CA VAL A 408 -12.56 10.06 -2.62
C VAL A 408 -13.92 10.47 -2.07
N SER A 409 -13.95 11.40 -1.11
CA SER A 409 -15.22 11.86 -0.53
C SER A 409 -16.12 12.46 -1.61
N GLU A 410 -17.26 11.82 -1.86
CA GLU A 410 -18.20 12.22 -2.90
C GLU A 410 -19.52 12.79 -2.33
N LEU A 411 -20.25 13.49 -3.21
CA LEU A 411 -21.61 13.94 -2.93
C LEU A 411 -22.56 13.18 -3.87
N SER A 412 -23.29 12.19 -3.33
CA SER A 412 -24.15 11.29 -4.12
C SER A 412 -23.34 10.44 -5.10
N THR A 413 -23.97 9.89 -6.16
CA THR A 413 -23.31 9.03 -7.14
C THR A 413 -22.52 9.88 -8.14
N ALA A 414 -21.27 10.22 -7.81
CA ALA A 414 -20.41 10.93 -8.73
C ALA A 414 -20.00 10.01 -9.89
N THR A 415 -19.80 10.58 -11.08
CA THR A 415 -19.23 9.83 -12.23
C THR A 415 -17.71 9.66 -12.11
N TYR A 416 -17.09 10.47 -11.24
CA TYR A 416 -15.67 10.44 -10.92
C TYR A 416 -15.56 10.37 -9.41
N ASP A 417 -15.25 9.20 -8.88
CA ASP A 417 -15.42 8.85 -7.46
C ASP A 417 -14.17 8.24 -6.82
N ASP A 418 -13.15 7.92 -7.63
CA ASP A 418 -11.94 7.27 -7.17
C ASP A 418 -10.64 8.03 -7.52
N VAL A 419 -9.51 7.55 -6.98
CA VAL A 419 -8.18 8.09 -7.28
C VAL A 419 -7.81 7.85 -8.75
N GLN A 420 -8.30 6.78 -9.38
CA GLN A 420 -8.04 6.50 -10.79
C GLN A 420 -8.63 7.59 -11.68
N ASP A 421 -9.80 8.12 -11.35
CA ASP A 421 -10.47 9.19 -12.06
C ASP A 421 -9.79 10.55 -11.86
N TYR A 422 -9.30 10.80 -10.64
CA TYR A 422 -8.43 11.95 -10.40
C TYR A 422 -7.16 11.87 -11.26
N GLU A 423 -6.55 10.68 -11.32
CA GLU A 423 -5.42 10.41 -12.21
C GLU A 423 -5.81 10.51 -13.69
N ASN A 424 -6.98 10.06 -14.12
CA ASN A 424 -7.44 10.14 -15.51
C ASN A 424 -7.72 11.57 -15.96
N PHE A 425 -8.03 12.46 -15.02
CA PHE A 425 -8.25 13.88 -15.27
C PHE A 425 -6.93 14.68 -15.35
N LYS A 426 -5.87 14.22 -14.68
CA LYS A 426 -4.57 14.91 -14.59
C LYS A 426 -3.45 14.26 -15.40
N GLY A 427 -3.54 12.95 -15.61
CA GLY A 427 -2.58 12.12 -16.29
C GLY A 427 -2.91 12.05 -17.78
N ASP A 428 -2.08 12.69 -18.57
CA ASP A 428 -2.13 12.57 -20.03
C ASP A 428 -1.21 11.46 -20.55
N GLY A 429 -1.53 10.95 -21.73
CA GLY A 429 -0.69 9.98 -22.41
C GLY A 429 0.71 10.57 -22.67
N THR A 430 1.75 9.94 -22.15
CA THR A 430 3.13 10.43 -22.21
C THR A 430 4.15 9.34 -22.51
N LEU A 431 5.22 9.72 -23.20
CA LEU A 431 6.40 8.90 -23.40
C LEU A 431 7.35 9.13 -22.22
N LEU A 432 7.65 8.07 -21.47
CA LEU A 432 8.47 8.16 -20.26
C LEU A 432 9.95 7.95 -20.58
N THR A 433 10.25 7.03 -21.49
CA THR A 433 11.62 6.71 -21.95
C THR A 433 11.57 6.11 -23.35
N GLY A 434 12.65 6.25 -24.12
CA GLY A 434 12.80 5.62 -25.44
C GLY A 434 12.25 6.47 -26.58
N GLY A 435 11.89 5.84 -27.71
CA GLY A 435 11.30 6.54 -28.86
C GLY A 435 12.28 7.35 -29.72
N ALA A 436 13.59 7.20 -29.52
CA ALA A 436 14.59 7.85 -30.36
C ALA A 436 14.44 7.43 -31.83
N PHE A 437 14.58 8.39 -32.74
CA PHE A 437 14.49 8.15 -34.18
C PHE A 437 15.87 7.95 -34.80
N THR A 438 15.96 7.08 -35.79
CA THR A 438 17.14 6.93 -36.65
C THR A 438 16.67 6.72 -38.08
N ASP A 439 17.26 7.45 -39.04
CA ASP A 439 16.98 7.25 -40.46
C ASP A 439 17.61 5.92 -40.93
N ASN A 440 16.83 5.08 -41.62
CA ASN A 440 17.34 3.86 -42.22
C ASN A 440 17.93 4.08 -43.63
N GLY A 441 17.74 5.27 -44.22
CA GLY A 441 18.21 5.62 -45.57
C GLY A 441 17.44 4.94 -46.71
N ASP A 442 16.32 4.27 -46.41
CA ASP A 442 15.45 3.57 -47.38
C ASP A 442 14.02 4.15 -47.45
N GLY A 443 13.79 5.28 -46.77
CA GLY A 443 12.48 5.90 -46.65
C GLY A 443 11.64 5.41 -45.47
N THR A 444 12.20 4.56 -44.62
CA THR A 444 11.67 4.20 -43.30
C THR A 444 12.56 4.75 -42.19
N ILE A 445 12.02 4.79 -40.97
CA ILE A 445 12.76 5.13 -39.77
C ILE A 445 12.76 3.96 -38.79
N ALA A 446 13.80 3.91 -37.96
CA ALA A 446 13.82 3.10 -36.76
C ALA A 446 13.39 3.93 -35.55
N VAL A 447 12.53 3.35 -34.73
CA VAL A 447 12.07 3.92 -33.45
C VAL A 447 12.50 2.99 -32.33
N ALA A 448 13.30 3.50 -31.40
CA ALA A 448 13.80 2.72 -30.26
C ALA A 448 12.67 2.31 -29.29
N SER A 449 12.81 1.12 -28.69
CA SER A 449 11.90 0.63 -27.65
C SER A 449 11.82 1.59 -26.46
N GLY A 450 10.71 1.54 -25.72
CA GLY A 450 10.52 2.44 -24.60
C GLY A 450 9.39 2.06 -23.67
N THR A 451 9.08 3.00 -22.78
CA THR A 451 8.00 2.91 -21.80
C THR A 451 7.12 4.14 -21.96
N ALA A 452 5.81 3.93 -21.92
CA ALA A 452 4.82 4.96 -22.08
C ALA A 452 3.68 4.79 -21.06
N TRP A 453 2.90 5.84 -20.93
CA TRP A 453 1.64 5.88 -20.20
C TRP A 453 0.54 6.35 -21.16
N ALA A 454 -0.60 5.68 -21.18
CA ALA A 454 -1.79 6.11 -21.93
C ALA A 454 -3.05 5.50 -21.30
N LYS A 455 -4.23 5.97 -21.73
CA LYS A 455 -5.48 5.33 -21.35
C LYS A 455 -5.68 4.03 -22.12
N ALA A 456 -6.34 3.06 -21.50
CA ALA A 456 -6.61 1.77 -22.14
C ALA A 456 -7.50 1.88 -23.39
N THR A 457 -8.33 2.92 -23.47
CA THR A 457 -9.16 3.29 -24.63
C THR A 457 -9.30 4.81 -24.69
N ASP A 458 -9.71 5.33 -25.85
CA ASP A 458 -10.09 6.73 -26.06
C ASP A 458 -11.36 7.14 -25.25
N SER A 459 -11.24 7.28 -23.93
CA SER A 459 -12.33 7.66 -23.03
C SER A 459 -11.82 8.38 -21.77
N ASP A 460 -12.53 9.41 -21.33
CA ASP A 460 -12.16 10.19 -20.13
C ASP A 460 -12.13 9.33 -18.85
N THR A 461 -12.93 8.25 -18.79
CA THR A 461 -13.05 7.32 -17.65
C THR A 461 -12.24 6.03 -17.83
N ALA A 462 -11.48 5.89 -18.91
CA ALA A 462 -10.67 4.69 -19.11
C ALA A 462 -9.46 4.67 -18.17
N VAL A 463 -9.18 3.50 -17.61
CA VAL A 463 -8.03 3.27 -16.71
C VAL A 463 -6.72 3.59 -17.42
N GLY A 464 -5.88 4.42 -16.78
CA GLY A 464 -4.52 4.68 -17.23
C GLY A 464 -3.59 3.47 -17.03
N LYS A 465 -2.69 3.24 -17.99
CA LYS A 465 -1.78 2.09 -18.00
C LYS A 465 -0.35 2.52 -18.32
N PHE A 466 0.59 2.05 -17.51
CA PHE A 466 2.01 2.00 -17.90
C PHE A 466 2.22 0.78 -18.78
N PHE A 467 2.93 0.96 -19.90
CA PHE A 467 3.23 -0.14 -20.81
C PHE A 467 4.58 0.06 -21.48
N ASN A 468 5.20 -1.05 -21.88
CA ASN A 468 6.41 -1.05 -22.69
C ASN A 468 6.03 -1.34 -24.14
N PHE A 469 6.77 -0.75 -25.07
CA PHE A 469 6.66 -1.03 -26.49
C PHE A 469 8.03 -1.42 -27.06
N SER A 470 8.00 -2.31 -28.05
CA SER A 470 9.20 -2.82 -28.71
C SER A 470 9.72 -1.82 -29.75
N ALA A 471 11.01 -1.91 -30.07
CA ALA A 471 11.59 -1.15 -31.17
C ALA A 471 10.93 -1.56 -32.49
N ASP A 472 10.71 -0.59 -33.38
CA ASP A 472 10.21 -0.81 -34.74
C ASP A 472 11.18 -0.20 -35.73
N ASN A 473 11.80 -1.04 -36.55
CA ASN A 473 12.82 -0.64 -37.53
C ASN A 473 12.23 -0.40 -38.92
N SER A 474 10.90 -0.34 -39.06
CA SER A 474 10.21 -0.37 -40.35
C SER A 474 9.11 0.68 -40.49
N VAL A 475 9.19 1.75 -39.69
CA VAL A 475 8.16 2.80 -39.67
C VAL A 475 8.23 3.61 -40.96
N GLY A 476 7.26 3.43 -41.85
CA GLY A 476 7.22 4.10 -43.15
C GLY A 476 6.75 5.55 -43.08
N LEU A 477 7.44 6.45 -43.79
CA LEU A 477 7.09 7.86 -43.88
C LEU A 477 6.51 8.22 -45.26
N THR A 478 5.60 9.21 -45.27
CA THR A 478 5.05 9.81 -46.49
C THR A 478 5.91 11.00 -46.91
N ASP A 479 6.31 11.04 -48.19
CA ASP A 479 7.12 12.12 -48.76
C ASP A 479 6.36 13.46 -48.84
N LEU A 480 7.12 14.56 -48.74
CA LEU A 480 6.69 15.94 -48.93
C LEU A 480 5.51 16.38 -48.05
N THR A 481 5.35 15.72 -46.91
CA THR A 481 4.33 16.03 -45.90
C THR A 481 4.88 15.76 -44.51
N THR A 482 4.25 16.38 -43.52
CA THR A 482 4.54 16.10 -42.12
C THR A 482 3.96 14.76 -41.71
N ASN A 483 4.81 13.94 -41.11
CA ASN A 483 4.50 12.64 -40.55
C ASN A 483 4.45 12.75 -39.03
N TYR A 484 3.30 12.46 -38.45
CA TYR A 484 3.09 12.35 -37.02
C TYR A 484 3.27 10.89 -36.62
N ILE A 485 4.36 10.60 -35.93
CA ILE A 485 4.70 9.24 -35.48
C ILE A 485 4.24 9.11 -34.03
N TYR A 486 3.29 8.22 -33.79
CA TYR A 486 2.68 8.02 -32.48
C TYR A 486 2.56 6.54 -32.14
N LEU A 487 2.52 6.28 -30.84
CA LEU A 487 2.31 4.97 -30.25
C LEU A 487 0.83 4.82 -29.90
N ASP A 488 0.18 3.80 -30.45
CA ASP A 488 -1.21 3.42 -30.13
C ASP A 488 -1.18 2.25 -29.13
N TYR A 489 -1.82 2.40 -27.98
CA TYR A 489 -1.91 1.33 -26.97
C TYR A 489 -2.62 0.08 -27.50
N ASN A 490 -3.53 0.25 -28.46
CA ASN A 490 -4.17 -0.81 -29.25
C ASN A 490 -4.62 -2.01 -28.41
N GLY A 491 -5.41 -1.74 -27.37
CA GLY A 491 -6.02 -2.78 -26.52
C GLY A 491 -5.02 -3.64 -25.73
N GLY A 492 -3.82 -3.13 -25.46
CA GLY A 492 -2.76 -3.88 -24.76
C GLY A 492 -1.73 -4.53 -25.68
N THR A 493 -1.81 -4.27 -26.99
CA THR A 493 -0.78 -4.63 -27.98
C THR A 493 -0.22 -3.37 -28.65
N PRO A 494 0.67 -2.63 -27.96
CA PRO A 494 1.16 -1.34 -28.42
C PRO A 494 1.81 -1.41 -29.80
N GLN A 495 1.50 -0.45 -30.67
CA GLN A 495 2.00 -0.39 -32.05
C GLN A 495 2.42 1.03 -32.45
N MET A 496 3.47 1.12 -33.26
CA MET A 496 3.89 2.39 -33.88
C MET A 496 3.03 2.67 -35.11
N VAL A 497 2.49 3.88 -35.19
CA VAL A 497 1.60 4.31 -36.29
C VAL A 497 2.05 5.68 -36.80
N VAL A 498 1.88 5.89 -38.10
CA VAL A 498 2.17 7.18 -38.75
C VAL A 498 0.89 7.75 -39.34
N ALA A 499 0.65 9.04 -39.12
CA ALA A 499 -0.41 9.80 -39.76
C ALA A 499 0.13 11.08 -40.39
N THR A 500 -0.56 11.60 -41.41
CA THR A 500 -0.22 12.89 -42.05
C THR A 500 -1.08 14.06 -41.53
N SER A 501 -1.97 13.78 -40.58
CA SER A 501 -2.84 14.76 -39.95
C SER A 501 -2.77 14.64 -38.44
N ILE A 502 -2.55 15.78 -37.78
CA ILE A 502 -2.54 15.88 -36.32
C ILE A 502 -3.88 15.45 -35.71
N LEU A 503 -5.00 15.65 -36.43
CA LEU A 503 -6.34 15.30 -35.94
C LEU A 503 -6.54 13.80 -35.77
N THR A 504 -5.75 12.98 -36.46
CA THR A 504 -5.85 11.52 -36.41
C THR A 504 -5.38 10.96 -35.07
N HIS A 505 -4.36 11.57 -34.45
CA HIS A 505 -3.82 11.12 -33.16
C HIS A 505 -4.01 12.13 -32.02
N GLY A 506 -4.14 13.43 -32.33
CA GLY A 506 -3.97 14.54 -31.39
C GLY A 506 -4.93 14.50 -30.20
N PHE A 507 -6.18 14.10 -30.44
CA PHE A 507 -7.25 14.08 -29.44
C PHE A 507 -7.56 12.69 -28.86
N LYS A 508 -6.77 11.68 -29.24
CA LYS A 508 -6.97 10.29 -28.80
C LYS A 508 -6.24 10.03 -27.48
N GLN A 509 -6.96 9.52 -26.48
CA GLN A 509 -6.43 9.33 -25.12
C GLN A 509 -5.60 8.04 -24.95
N ASP A 510 -5.71 7.13 -25.91
CA ASP A 510 -4.96 5.87 -26.05
C ASP A 510 -3.74 6.00 -26.98
N HIS A 511 -3.49 7.19 -27.55
CA HIS A 511 -2.35 7.46 -28.41
C HIS A 511 -1.32 8.37 -27.72
N VAL A 512 -0.03 8.12 -27.93
CA VAL A 512 1.09 8.93 -27.42
C VAL A 512 1.96 9.41 -28.58
N LEU A 513 2.10 10.72 -28.76
CA LEU A 513 3.00 11.26 -29.80
C LEU A 513 4.46 10.99 -29.41
N VAL A 514 5.22 10.41 -30.33
CA VAL A 514 6.66 10.13 -30.14
C VAL A 514 7.50 11.21 -30.81
N GLY A 515 7.05 11.70 -31.96
CA GLY A 515 7.76 12.75 -32.70
C GLY A 515 7.12 13.03 -34.05
N THR A 516 7.66 14.01 -34.74
CA THR A 516 7.27 14.38 -36.10
C THR A 516 8.46 14.22 -37.03
N SER A 517 8.17 14.00 -38.31
CA SER A 517 9.20 13.95 -39.33
C SER A 517 8.71 14.53 -40.64
N PHE A 518 9.60 15.24 -41.33
CA PHE A 518 9.40 15.64 -42.71
C PHE A 518 10.38 14.88 -43.60
N ARG A 519 9.86 14.22 -44.63
CA ARG A 519 10.66 13.44 -45.58
C ARG A 519 10.70 14.13 -46.93
N ASP A 520 11.90 14.32 -47.47
CA ASP A 520 12.14 14.77 -48.84
C ASP A 520 13.01 13.74 -49.57
N GLY A 521 12.35 12.74 -50.18
CA GLY A 521 13.02 11.69 -50.94
C GLY A 521 13.76 10.70 -50.06
N LEU A 522 15.08 10.85 -49.91
CA LEU A 522 15.93 10.00 -49.08
C LEU A 522 16.38 10.66 -47.77
N ILE A 523 16.08 11.94 -47.58
CA ILE A 523 16.47 12.70 -46.40
C ILE A 523 15.25 12.87 -45.52
N SER A 524 15.39 12.53 -44.24
CA SER A 524 14.35 12.72 -43.23
C SER A 524 14.83 13.71 -42.18
N HIS A 525 14.02 14.75 -41.96
CA HIS A 525 14.18 15.70 -40.85
C HIS A 525 13.31 15.22 -39.69
N PHE A 526 13.87 15.14 -38.48
CA PHE A 526 13.22 14.56 -37.31
C PHE A 526 13.07 15.59 -36.21
N HIS A 527 11.89 15.62 -35.60
CA HIS A 527 11.65 16.36 -34.37
C HIS A 527 11.17 15.36 -33.32
N HIS A 528 11.95 15.20 -32.26
CA HIS A 528 11.60 14.32 -31.14
C HIS A 528 10.74 15.07 -30.12
N VAL A 529 9.73 14.41 -29.54
CA VAL A 529 9.00 14.99 -28.40
C VAL A 529 9.78 14.71 -27.12
N ASP A 530 10.07 15.75 -26.34
CA ASP A 530 10.69 15.59 -25.01
C ASP A 530 9.98 14.52 -24.16
N THR A 531 10.75 13.66 -23.49
CA THR A 531 10.25 12.73 -22.48
C THR A 531 9.84 13.50 -21.23
N VAL A 532 8.64 14.05 -21.25
CA VAL A 532 8.14 14.83 -20.12
C VAL A 532 7.25 13.94 -19.27
N GLY A 533 7.66 13.72 -18.02
CA GLY A 533 6.88 12.96 -17.05
C GLY A 533 5.42 13.44 -16.91
N ILE A 534 4.66 12.74 -16.07
CA ILE A 534 3.18 12.78 -15.93
C ILE A 534 2.60 14.17 -15.55
N GLY A 535 3.41 15.24 -15.49
CA GLY A 535 3.01 16.59 -15.06
C GLY A 535 2.52 17.54 -16.14
N ARG A 536 2.43 17.14 -17.42
CA ARG A 536 1.98 18.02 -18.52
C ARG A 536 0.57 17.69 -18.97
N MET A 537 -0.29 18.72 -18.98
CA MET A 537 -1.64 18.59 -19.50
C MET A 537 -1.65 18.61 -21.05
N ARG A 538 -1.66 17.46 -21.75
CA ARG A 538 -1.64 17.35 -23.22
C ARG A 538 -2.76 18.12 -23.90
N ARG A 539 -3.95 18.23 -23.29
CA ARG A 539 -5.01 19.12 -23.81
C ARG A 539 -4.54 20.58 -23.87
N VAL A 540 -3.80 21.02 -22.85
CA VAL A 540 -3.20 22.36 -22.81
C VAL A 540 -2.08 22.49 -23.85
N ASP A 541 -1.22 21.48 -24.00
CA ASP A 541 -0.20 21.46 -25.07
C ASP A 541 -0.83 21.57 -26.47
N MET A 542 -1.84 20.74 -26.76
CA MET A 542 -2.54 20.74 -28.03
C MET A 542 -3.22 22.07 -28.31
N HIS A 543 -3.88 22.67 -27.32
CA HIS A 543 -4.46 24.00 -27.49
C HIS A 543 -3.40 25.09 -27.73
N HIS A 544 -2.24 25.03 -27.08
CA HIS A 544 -1.15 25.96 -27.39
C HIS A 544 -0.61 25.76 -28.82
N ARG A 545 -0.49 24.51 -29.28
CA ARG A 545 -0.07 24.17 -30.65
C ARG A 545 -1.09 24.60 -31.72
N GLU A 546 -2.38 24.61 -31.39
CA GLU A 546 -3.44 25.10 -32.28
C GLU A 546 -3.43 26.63 -32.43
N GLU A 547 -3.13 27.37 -31.35
CA GLU A 547 -3.12 28.83 -31.37
C GLU A 547 -1.85 29.41 -32.02
N HIS A 548 -0.69 28.82 -31.77
CA HIS A 548 0.60 29.30 -32.29
C HIS A 548 1.62 28.15 -32.38
N ALA A 549 2.25 27.99 -33.55
CA ALA A 549 3.20 26.89 -33.77
C ALA A 549 4.45 26.98 -32.87
N VAL A 550 5.03 28.19 -32.69
CA VAL A 550 6.27 28.38 -31.90
C VAL A 550 6.27 29.76 -31.21
N HIS A 551 6.65 29.79 -29.93
CA HIS A 551 6.79 31.01 -29.13
C HIS A 551 8.24 31.23 -28.68
N ARG A 552 8.79 32.41 -28.99
CA ARG A 552 10.05 32.86 -28.38
C ARG A 552 9.82 33.36 -26.95
N VAL A 553 10.60 32.86 -26.01
CA VAL A 553 10.60 33.33 -24.61
C VAL A 553 11.76 34.28 -24.33
N ASP A 554 12.97 33.92 -24.76
CA ASP A 554 14.18 34.71 -24.50
C ASP A 554 15.22 34.50 -25.60
N GLY A 555 16.21 35.39 -25.70
CA GLY A 555 17.39 35.24 -26.57
C GLY A 555 17.09 35.36 -28.06
N ILE A 556 17.79 34.59 -28.91
CA ILE A 556 17.62 34.57 -30.39
C ILE A 556 17.67 35.98 -31.00
N VAL A 557 18.61 36.80 -30.53
CA VAL A 557 18.80 38.16 -31.02
C VAL A 557 19.78 38.12 -32.18
N THR A 558 19.30 38.41 -33.39
CA THR A 558 20.12 38.53 -34.60
C THR A 558 20.84 39.88 -34.64
N SER A 559 22.13 39.85 -34.94
CA SER A 559 23.00 41.01 -35.12
C SER A 559 23.92 40.81 -36.33
N SER A 560 24.46 41.90 -36.88
CA SER A 560 25.44 41.81 -37.96
C SER A 560 26.85 41.75 -37.40
N VAL A 561 27.66 40.87 -37.97
CA VAL A 561 29.10 40.72 -37.70
C VAL A 561 29.86 40.64 -39.03
N GLY A 562 31.12 41.06 -39.03
CA GLY A 562 31.96 40.99 -40.22
C GLY A 562 31.35 41.68 -41.45
N THR A 563 31.29 40.95 -42.57
CA THR A 563 30.85 41.45 -43.88
C THR A 563 29.53 40.79 -44.27
N ARG A 564 28.41 41.33 -43.76
CA ARG A 564 27.03 40.82 -43.96
C ARG A 564 26.74 39.46 -43.32
N ASN A 565 27.60 39.03 -42.41
CA ASN A 565 27.41 37.81 -41.67
C ASN A 565 26.55 38.07 -40.43
N LEU A 566 26.03 37.01 -39.81
CA LEU A 566 25.05 37.09 -38.75
C LEU A 566 25.57 36.46 -37.47
N SER A 567 25.37 37.14 -36.34
CA SER A 567 25.49 36.53 -35.02
C SER A 567 24.12 36.48 -34.37
N ILE A 568 23.68 35.29 -33.98
CA ILE A 568 22.41 35.01 -33.32
C ILE A 568 22.72 34.48 -31.92
N THR A 569 22.24 35.17 -30.89
CA THR A 569 22.44 34.71 -29.51
C THR A 569 21.65 33.44 -29.26
N ALA A 570 22.14 32.60 -28.33
CA ALA A 570 21.35 31.51 -27.76
C ALA A 570 20.00 32.03 -27.21
N GLY A 571 19.00 31.16 -27.10
CA GLY A 571 17.72 31.51 -26.50
C GLY A 571 16.79 30.33 -26.30
N VAL A 572 15.51 30.64 -26.11
CA VAL A 572 14.49 29.65 -25.75
C VAL A 572 13.27 29.83 -26.62
N LEU A 573 12.88 28.74 -27.29
CA LEU A 573 11.63 28.58 -28.02
C LEU A 573 10.72 27.63 -27.26
N TYR A 574 9.41 27.81 -27.46
CA TYR A 574 8.39 26.87 -27.01
C TYR A 574 7.56 26.42 -28.20
N GLU A 575 7.45 25.11 -28.40
CA GLU A 575 6.47 24.50 -29.30
C GLU A 575 5.36 23.88 -28.44
N GLY A 576 4.21 24.55 -28.38
CA GLY A 576 3.22 24.27 -27.34
C GLY A 576 3.79 24.53 -25.96
N ILE A 577 3.88 23.49 -25.12
CA ILE A 577 4.54 23.57 -23.80
C ILE A 577 5.94 22.95 -23.77
N SER A 578 6.43 22.40 -24.89
CA SER A 578 7.80 21.87 -25.03
C SER A 578 8.81 23.00 -25.14
N ARG A 579 9.88 22.90 -24.35
CA ARG A 579 10.88 23.96 -24.21
C ARG A 579 12.11 23.55 -24.99
N HIS A 580 12.44 24.31 -26.01
CA HIS A 580 13.63 24.11 -26.83
C HIS A 580 14.65 25.21 -26.53
N THR A 581 15.93 24.85 -26.45
CA THR A 581 17.03 25.79 -26.30
C THR A 581 17.81 25.85 -27.58
N THR A 582 18.10 27.05 -28.06
CA THR A 582 18.87 27.23 -29.30
C THR A 582 20.34 27.48 -29.01
N SER A 583 21.21 26.91 -29.83
CA SER A 583 22.64 27.20 -29.80
C SER A 583 22.91 28.61 -30.37
N PRO A 584 23.99 29.29 -29.95
CA PRO A 584 24.39 30.55 -30.55
C PRO A 584 25.04 30.31 -31.92
N PHE A 585 24.70 31.11 -32.92
CA PHE A 585 25.31 31.05 -34.25
C PHE A 585 26.14 32.29 -34.51
N THR A 586 27.31 32.16 -35.13
CA THR A 586 28.07 33.30 -35.64
C THR A 586 28.65 32.97 -37.01
N THR A 587 28.02 33.43 -38.07
CA THR A 587 28.55 33.24 -39.43
C THR A 587 29.62 34.30 -39.73
N PRO A 588 30.65 34.01 -40.57
CA PRO A 588 31.13 32.67 -40.86
C PRO A 588 31.89 32.15 -39.62
N ASN A 589 31.59 30.93 -39.20
CA ASN A 589 32.54 30.15 -38.40
C ASN A 589 32.99 29.01 -39.31
N SER A 590 33.91 29.32 -40.23
CA SER A 590 34.36 28.41 -41.28
C SER A 590 35.82 28.69 -41.62
N GLY A 591 36.52 27.67 -42.09
CA GLY A 591 37.97 27.73 -42.23
C GLY A 591 38.54 26.53 -42.99
N THR A 592 39.83 26.32 -42.82
CA THR A 592 40.57 25.20 -43.41
C THR A 592 41.38 24.53 -42.32
N ALA A 593 41.16 23.24 -42.12
CA ALA A 593 41.91 22.47 -41.14
C ALA A 593 43.41 22.54 -41.43
N ASP A 594 44.24 22.83 -40.43
CA ASP A 594 45.69 23.01 -40.61
C ASP A 594 46.53 21.80 -40.19
N ASP A 595 45.96 20.85 -39.44
CA ASP A 595 46.64 19.61 -39.01
C ASP A 595 45.76 18.35 -39.16
N THR A 596 46.37 17.17 -38.99
CA THR A 596 45.72 15.85 -39.01
C THR A 596 45.90 15.15 -37.68
N GLU A 597 44.84 15.10 -36.88
CA GLU A 597 44.75 14.32 -35.65
C GLU A 597 43.34 13.72 -35.52
N ALA A 598 43.27 12.46 -35.10
CA ALA A 598 42.03 11.70 -35.07
C ALA A 598 40.99 12.34 -34.14
N ASN A 599 39.75 12.44 -34.62
CA ASN A 599 38.61 13.02 -33.88
C ASN A 599 38.86 14.47 -33.42
N THR A 600 39.62 15.26 -34.18
CA THR A 600 39.88 16.67 -33.85
C THR A 600 39.78 17.56 -35.08
N LEU A 601 39.42 18.81 -34.87
CA LEU A 601 39.57 19.87 -35.85
C LEU A 601 40.60 20.86 -35.32
N HIS A 602 41.69 21.02 -36.06
CA HIS A 602 42.73 22.03 -35.84
C HIS A 602 42.61 23.13 -36.89
N ASP A 603 42.51 24.37 -36.45
CA ASP A 603 42.67 25.57 -37.28
C ASP A 603 43.16 26.70 -36.38
N ALA A 604 44.46 27.03 -36.43
CA ALA A 604 45.06 28.06 -35.58
C ALA A 604 44.36 29.44 -35.68
N ASP A 605 43.71 29.72 -36.82
CA ASP A 605 42.96 30.95 -37.09
C ASP A 605 41.43 30.74 -37.02
N GLY A 606 40.98 29.53 -36.65
CA GLY A 606 39.57 29.12 -36.65
C GLY A 606 38.69 29.88 -35.67
N GLY A 607 39.28 30.51 -34.65
CA GLY A 607 38.58 31.40 -33.73
C GLY A 607 37.53 30.70 -32.88
N PHE A 608 37.71 29.40 -32.63
CA PHE A 608 36.76 28.56 -31.90
C PHE A 608 36.52 29.08 -30.48
N ALA A 609 35.36 28.73 -29.93
CA ALA A 609 34.94 29.14 -28.60
C ALA A 609 34.26 28.00 -27.84
N THR A 610 34.15 28.15 -26.51
CA THR A 610 33.39 27.20 -25.66
C THR A 610 31.93 27.06 -26.09
N THR A 611 31.39 28.07 -26.79
CA THR A 611 30.03 28.07 -27.34
C THR A 611 29.85 27.18 -28.56
N ASP A 612 30.95 26.67 -29.14
CA ASP A 612 30.89 25.77 -30.29
C ASP A 612 30.72 24.30 -29.87
N VAL A 613 30.85 23.99 -28.58
CA VAL A 613 30.57 22.64 -28.05
C VAL A 613 29.09 22.30 -28.23
N GLY A 614 28.83 21.12 -28.80
CA GLY A 614 27.50 20.65 -29.16
C GLY A 614 27.06 21.03 -30.58
N LYS A 615 27.83 21.83 -31.31
CA LYS A 615 27.54 22.12 -32.72
C LYS A 615 27.97 20.98 -33.63
N THR A 616 27.31 20.87 -34.77
CA THR A 616 27.72 20.00 -35.87
C THR A 616 28.69 20.75 -36.78
N VAL A 617 29.87 20.17 -36.98
CA VAL A 617 30.84 20.64 -37.97
C VAL A 617 30.70 19.84 -39.26
N HIS A 618 30.71 20.54 -40.40
CA HIS A 618 30.64 19.97 -41.74
C HIS A 618 32.00 20.06 -42.44
N ASN A 619 32.56 18.93 -42.85
CA ASN A 619 33.67 18.92 -43.80
C ASN A 619 33.14 19.11 -45.22
N THR A 620 33.33 20.31 -45.74
CA THR A 620 32.86 20.68 -47.07
C THR A 620 33.67 20.05 -48.21
N THR A 621 34.80 19.41 -47.91
CA THR A 621 35.68 18.79 -48.91
C THR A 621 35.17 17.42 -49.36
N ASP A 622 34.63 16.63 -48.42
CA ASP A 622 34.18 15.26 -48.67
C ASP A 622 32.75 14.96 -48.17
N ASP A 623 32.03 15.98 -47.70
CA ASP A 623 30.64 15.93 -47.26
C ASP A 623 30.39 15.01 -46.05
N THR A 624 31.31 15.06 -45.09
CA THR A 624 31.23 14.35 -43.81
C THR A 624 30.88 15.30 -42.65
N TYR A 625 30.29 14.76 -41.58
CA TYR A 625 29.79 15.53 -40.44
C TYR A 625 30.25 14.92 -39.12
N ALA A 626 30.51 15.75 -38.12
CA ALA A 626 30.79 15.33 -36.75
C ALA A 626 30.25 16.36 -35.75
N GLU A 627 30.03 15.94 -34.51
CA GLU A 627 29.64 16.87 -33.43
C GLU A 627 30.87 17.29 -32.62
N VAL A 628 30.89 18.55 -32.20
CA VAL A 628 31.93 19.09 -31.32
C VAL A 628 31.66 18.65 -29.88
N THR A 629 32.50 17.76 -29.34
CA THR A 629 32.37 17.22 -27.98
C THR A 629 33.09 18.05 -26.93
N ALA A 630 34.15 18.78 -27.31
CA ALA A 630 34.89 19.64 -26.39
C ALA A 630 35.60 20.78 -27.13
N PHE A 631 35.65 21.93 -26.46
CA PHE A 631 36.51 23.04 -26.80
C PHE A 631 37.84 22.87 -26.06
N VAL A 632 38.96 22.88 -26.79
CA VAL A 632 40.29 22.81 -26.19
C VAL A 632 40.86 24.22 -26.06
N ASP A 633 40.95 24.93 -27.18
CA ASP A 633 41.34 26.34 -27.27
C ASP A 633 40.83 26.96 -28.59
N SER A 634 41.17 28.22 -28.86
CA SER A 634 40.67 28.96 -30.02
C SER A 634 41.09 28.41 -31.37
N GLY A 635 42.02 27.44 -31.41
CA GLY A 635 42.42 26.76 -32.63
C GLY A 635 42.16 25.26 -32.64
N GLN A 636 41.53 24.70 -31.61
CA GLN A 636 41.28 23.26 -31.54
C GLN A 636 39.92 22.89 -30.93
N LEU A 637 39.21 21.99 -31.63
CA LEU A 637 37.99 21.32 -31.19
C LEU A 637 38.16 19.79 -31.19
N THR A 638 37.50 19.11 -30.24
CA THR A 638 37.37 17.65 -30.22
C THR A 638 36.05 17.23 -30.84
N LEU A 639 36.03 16.18 -31.66
CA LEU A 639 34.89 15.73 -32.45
C LEU A 639 34.44 14.32 -32.07
N THR A 640 33.21 13.94 -32.44
CA THR A 640 32.70 12.56 -32.27
C THR A 640 33.30 11.55 -33.25
N ALA A 641 33.80 12.02 -34.40
CA ALA A 641 34.34 11.19 -35.46
C ALA A 641 35.57 11.81 -36.12
N ASP A 642 36.39 10.96 -36.73
CA ASP A 642 37.59 11.34 -37.46
C ASP A 642 37.21 11.70 -38.91
N ILE A 643 37.07 13.00 -39.16
CA ILE A 643 36.54 13.52 -40.42
C ILE A 643 37.44 14.58 -41.08
N PHE A 644 38.59 14.94 -40.50
CA PHE A 644 39.44 16.01 -41.04
C PHE A 644 40.89 15.56 -41.25
N ILE A 645 41.44 15.95 -42.39
CA ILE A 645 42.88 16.02 -42.62
C ILE A 645 43.33 17.45 -42.97
N SER A 646 44.62 17.74 -42.81
CA SER A 646 45.20 19.05 -43.11
C SER A 646 44.92 19.47 -44.55
N GLY A 647 44.38 20.67 -44.72
CA GLY A 647 44.01 21.28 -46.00
C GLY A 647 42.52 21.15 -46.36
N GLU A 648 41.70 20.49 -45.55
CA GLU A 648 40.26 20.35 -45.81
C GLU A 648 39.46 21.52 -45.25
N ASN A 649 38.46 21.97 -46.00
CA ASN A 649 37.62 23.10 -45.62
C ASN A 649 36.44 22.64 -44.76
N TYR A 650 36.13 23.43 -43.74
CA TYR A 650 35.01 23.16 -42.85
C TYR A 650 34.05 24.35 -42.75
N ASP A 651 32.83 24.04 -42.36
CA ASP A 651 31.82 25.02 -41.99
C ASP A 651 31.17 24.60 -40.66
N LEU A 652 31.24 25.47 -39.66
CA LEU A 652 30.70 25.25 -38.30
C LEU A 652 29.44 26.08 -38.06
N ASP A 653 29.36 27.28 -38.63
CA ASP A 653 28.17 28.13 -38.58
C ASP A 653 27.86 28.70 -39.98
N SER A 654 26.87 28.10 -40.63
CA SER A 654 26.26 28.59 -41.87
C SER A 654 24.75 28.52 -41.82
N PHE A 655 24.11 29.08 -42.84
CA PHE A 655 22.67 29.02 -42.99
C PHE A 655 22.29 28.48 -44.36
N THR A 656 21.08 27.92 -44.39
CA THR A 656 20.42 27.55 -45.64
C THR A 656 19.58 28.72 -46.11
N TYR A 657 19.64 29.07 -47.40
CA TYR A 657 18.71 30.02 -47.98
C TYR A 657 17.80 29.39 -49.04
N TRP A 658 16.62 30.00 -49.19
CA TRP A 658 15.55 29.48 -50.03
C TRP A 658 15.11 30.51 -51.08
N TYR A 659 14.91 30.03 -52.30
CA TYR A 659 14.28 30.80 -53.38
C TYR A 659 13.39 29.91 -54.26
N THR A 660 12.56 30.50 -55.12
CA THR A 660 11.65 29.76 -56.01
C THR A 660 11.72 30.34 -57.42
N THR A 661 11.51 29.49 -58.41
CA THR A 661 11.50 29.86 -59.84
C THR A 661 10.13 29.74 -60.48
N ASP A 662 9.12 29.23 -59.76
CA ASP A 662 7.84 28.80 -60.31
C ASP A 662 6.63 29.25 -59.45
N SER A 663 6.72 30.49 -58.98
CA SER A 663 5.71 31.15 -58.15
C SER A 663 5.43 30.44 -56.82
N GLY A 664 6.43 29.74 -56.27
CA GLY A 664 6.35 29.08 -54.96
C GLY A 664 5.81 27.66 -55.01
N SER A 665 5.71 27.04 -56.19
CA SER A 665 5.30 25.63 -56.32
C SER A 665 6.44 24.68 -55.94
N THR A 666 7.67 25.06 -56.29
CA THR A 666 8.91 24.35 -55.95
C THR A 666 9.88 25.35 -55.30
N TRP A 667 10.52 24.92 -54.20
CA TRP A 667 11.53 25.69 -53.50
C TRP A 667 12.90 25.07 -53.72
N THR A 668 13.87 25.89 -54.10
CA THR A 668 15.28 25.48 -54.20
C THR A 668 15.97 25.80 -52.88
N GLU A 669 16.55 24.76 -52.28
CA GLU A 669 17.43 24.85 -51.12
C GLU A 669 18.87 25.14 -51.54
N VAL A 670 19.54 26.07 -50.86
CA VAL A 670 20.99 26.25 -50.97
C VAL A 670 21.61 26.31 -49.58
N ARG A 671 22.51 25.36 -49.31
CA ARG A 671 23.21 25.19 -48.01
C ARG A 671 24.59 25.88 -48.01
N GLY A 672 25.17 26.07 -46.83
CA GLY A 672 26.54 26.58 -46.66
C GLY A 672 26.71 28.07 -46.91
N ALA A 673 25.63 28.85 -46.86
CA ALA A 673 25.74 30.30 -47.01
C ALA A 673 26.17 30.94 -45.69
N THR A 674 27.16 31.83 -45.76
CA THR A 674 27.70 32.49 -44.55
C THR A 674 27.38 33.97 -44.48
N ALA A 675 26.93 34.59 -45.57
CA ALA A 675 26.67 36.03 -45.67
C ALA A 675 25.36 36.34 -46.40
N ILE A 676 24.60 37.30 -45.90
CA ILE A 676 23.36 37.77 -46.55
C ILE A 676 23.68 38.40 -47.90
N SER A 677 22.89 38.06 -48.94
CA SER A 677 23.11 38.63 -50.28
C SER A 677 22.73 40.12 -50.32
N ASN A 678 23.68 40.96 -50.73
CA ASN A 678 23.45 42.36 -51.06
C ASN A 678 23.31 42.61 -52.57
N SER A 679 23.27 41.55 -53.37
CA SER A 679 23.31 41.67 -54.83
C SER A 679 22.08 41.08 -55.49
N GLN A 680 21.36 40.18 -54.81
CA GLN A 680 20.26 39.41 -55.39
C GLN A 680 19.01 39.42 -54.52
N TYR A 681 17.86 39.30 -55.18
CA TYR A 681 16.56 39.03 -54.57
C TYR A 681 15.88 37.87 -55.31
N ASN A 682 14.83 37.29 -54.72
CA ASN A 682 14.09 36.18 -55.30
C ASN A 682 12.96 36.69 -56.20
N ASN A 683 13.15 36.69 -57.52
CA ASN A 683 12.02 36.88 -58.44
C ASN A 683 11.26 35.56 -58.53
N ILE A 684 10.07 35.50 -57.94
CA ILE A 684 9.28 34.27 -57.82
C ILE A 684 9.00 33.56 -59.16
N ALA A 685 9.06 34.26 -60.30
CA ALA A 685 8.83 33.68 -61.62
C ALA A 685 10.12 33.24 -62.35
N SER A 686 11.29 33.61 -61.86
CA SER A 686 12.57 33.39 -62.57
C SER A 686 13.75 33.03 -61.67
N GLY A 687 13.56 32.93 -60.35
CA GLY A 687 14.61 32.67 -59.37
C GLY A 687 15.42 33.91 -58.99
N LEU A 688 16.69 33.71 -58.65
CA LEU A 688 17.57 34.78 -58.18
C LEU A 688 17.89 35.79 -59.29
N VAL A 689 17.62 37.07 -59.04
CA VAL A 689 17.88 38.18 -59.97
C VAL A 689 18.66 39.28 -59.26
N ASN A 690 19.52 39.97 -59.99
CA ASN A 690 20.32 41.07 -59.45
C ASN A 690 19.44 42.27 -59.05
N LEU A 691 19.71 42.82 -57.87
CA LEU A 691 19.20 44.10 -57.41
C LEU A 691 19.69 45.22 -58.32
N THR A 692 18.83 46.20 -58.59
CA THR A 692 19.24 47.40 -59.31
C THR A 692 20.03 48.33 -58.38
N ALA A 693 20.92 49.16 -58.94
CA ALA A 693 21.64 50.16 -58.16
C ALA A 693 20.68 51.02 -57.32
N ASN A 694 21.04 51.27 -56.05
CA ASN A 694 20.23 51.97 -55.05
C ASN A 694 18.89 51.30 -54.66
N ARG A 695 18.75 49.99 -54.91
CA ARG A 695 17.62 49.20 -54.41
C ARG A 695 18.04 48.32 -53.23
N TYR A 696 17.05 47.81 -52.52
CA TYR A 696 17.21 47.05 -51.29
C TYR A 696 16.62 45.66 -51.45
N GLY A 697 17.38 44.66 -50.99
CA GLY A 697 16.88 43.31 -50.75
C GLY A 697 16.33 43.22 -49.33
N VAL A 698 15.24 42.45 -49.18
CA VAL A 698 14.68 42.08 -47.88
C VAL A 698 14.88 40.58 -47.73
N HIS A 699 15.40 40.12 -46.60
CA HIS A 699 15.61 38.70 -46.32
C HIS A 699 15.01 38.36 -44.96
N TRP A 700 14.37 37.21 -44.86
CA TRP A 700 13.63 36.79 -43.66
C TRP A 700 14.35 35.63 -43.00
N VAL A 701 14.74 35.79 -41.75
CA VAL A 701 15.52 34.81 -41.00
C VAL A 701 14.56 34.03 -40.10
N TYR A 702 14.62 32.71 -40.21
CA TYR A 702 13.81 31.76 -39.49
C TYR A 702 14.71 30.79 -38.72
N MET A 703 14.44 30.58 -37.44
CA MET A 703 15.17 29.64 -36.58
C MET A 703 14.41 28.33 -36.49
N GLU A 704 15.06 27.18 -36.69
CA GLU A 704 14.43 25.88 -36.45
C GLU A 704 14.09 25.71 -34.96
N VAL A 705 13.03 24.96 -34.67
CA VAL A 705 12.54 24.77 -33.29
C VAL A 705 13.55 24.04 -32.42
N ASP A 706 14.30 23.08 -32.98
CA ASP A 706 15.40 22.40 -32.29
C ASP A 706 16.55 23.34 -31.92
N GLY A 707 16.68 24.47 -32.63
CA GLY A 707 17.68 25.48 -32.42
C GLY A 707 19.09 25.09 -32.90
N GLU A 708 19.18 24.10 -33.80
CA GLU A 708 20.44 23.60 -34.36
C GLU A 708 20.77 24.19 -35.73
N HIS A 709 19.78 24.76 -36.43
CA HIS A 709 20.01 25.46 -37.69
C HIS A 709 19.06 26.64 -37.89
N PHE A 710 19.39 27.51 -38.86
CA PHE A 710 18.50 28.60 -39.27
C PHE A 710 18.45 28.78 -40.79
N HIS A 711 17.30 29.24 -41.26
CA HIS A 711 16.98 29.43 -42.66
C HIS A 711 16.80 30.90 -43.01
N VAL A 712 17.18 31.27 -44.23
CA VAL A 712 16.98 32.61 -44.78
C VAL A 712 16.11 32.53 -46.03
N LEU A 713 14.89 33.04 -45.94
CA LEU A 713 13.99 33.15 -47.07
C LEU A 713 14.24 34.47 -47.81
N TYR A 714 14.69 34.38 -49.06
CA TYR A 714 15.00 35.57 -49.86
C TYR A 714 13.71 36.30 -50.23
N GLY A 715 13.68 37.60 -50.00
CA GLY A 715 12.53 38.44 -50.29
C GLY A 715 12.30 38.62 -51.78
N GLN A 716 11.05 38.97 -52.10
CA GLN A 716 10.50 38.79 -53.42
C GLN A 716 10.55 40.03 -54.34
N GLY A 717 11.24 41.08 -53.90
CA GLY A 717 11.22 42.36 -54.61
C GLY A 717 12.54 43.11 -54.64
N ASN A 718 12.60 44.03 -55.59
CA ASN A 718 13.69 44.97 -55.83
C ASN A 718 13.30 46.35 -55.30
N TYR A 719 13.34 46.50 -53.98
CA TYR A 719 12.59 47.54 -53.27
C TYR A 719 13.33 48.88 -53.21
N LYS A 720 12.58 49.99 -53.16
CA LYS A 720 13.07 51.24 -52.55
C LYS A 720 13.10 51.07 -51.02
N ILE A 721 13.80 51.95 -50.30
CA ILE A 721 13.93 51.82 -48.84
C ILE A 721 12.59 51.76 -48.09
N ASN A 722 11.63 52.63 -48.45
CA ASN A 722 10.30 52.64 -47.85
C ASN A 722 9.52 51.35 -48.16
N GLU A 723 9.61 50.86 -49.41
CA GLU A 723 8.99 49.60 -49.83
C GLU A 723 9.63 48.40 -49.07
N ALA A 724 10.94 48.47 -48.81
CA ALA A 724 11.66 47.44 -48.06
C ALA A 724 11.25 47.42 -46.59
N GLU A 725 11.07 48.59 -45.96
CA GLU A 725 10.60 48.73 -44.57
C GLU A 725 9.17 48.19 -44.40
N GLU A 726 8.30 48.39 -45.39
CA GLU A 726 6.90 47.91 -45.39
C GLU A 726 6.71 46.47 -45.89
N ALA A 727 7.74 45.85 -46.47
CA ALA A 727 7.65 44.47 -46.96
C ALA A 727 7.22 43.49 -45.86
N THR A 728 6.30 42.59 -46.18
CA THR A 728 5.82 41.52 -45.30
C THR A 728 6.52 40.19 -45.61
N PRO A 729 6.51 39.22 -44.67
CA PRO A 729 6.95 37.87 -44.97
C PRO A 729 6.25 37.33 -46.23
N PRO A 730 6.94 36.56 -47.08
CA PRO A 730 6.33 35.92 -48.23
C PRO A 730 5.08 35.14 -47.84
N SER A 731 3.99 35.30 -48.60
CA SER A 731 2.72 34.59 -48.34
C SER A 731 2.78 33.10 -48.68
N ILE A 732 3.84 32.68 -49.37
CA ILE A 732 4.16 31.30 -49.72
C ILE A 732 5.62 31.10 -49.34
N SER A 733 5.89 29.98 -48.68
CA SER A 733 7.19 29.64 -48.10
C SER A 733 7.37 28.12 -48.14
N PRO A 734 8.62 27.62 -48.08
CA PRO A 734 8.89 26.19 -47.95
C PRO A 734 8.15 25.59 -46.74
N ASN A 735 7.71 24.33 -46.85
CA ASN A 735 7.01 23.64 -45.76
C ASN A 735 7.84 23.62 -44.47
N ILE A 736 9.16 23.41 -44.59
CA ILE A 736 10.09 23.42 -43.43
C ILE A 736 10.03 24.75 -42.67
N VAL A 737 10.09 25.87 -43.39
CA VAL A 737 10.05 27.23 -42.81
C VAL A 737 8.70 27.53 -42.15
N ASN A 738 7.61 27.02 -42.71
CA ASN A 738 6.27 27.27 -42.18
C ASN A 738 5.90 26.41 -40.97
N GLN A 739 6.40 25.18 -40.91
CA GLN A 739 5.95 24.19 -39.94
C GLN A 739 6.94 24.00 -38.79
N TYR A 740 8.23 24.22 -39.02
CA TYR A 740 9.30 23.83 -38.09
C TYR A 740 10.21 24.99 -37.69
N CYS A 741 9.89 26.21 -38.12
CA CYS A 741 10.70 27.39 -37.81
C CYS A 741 9.89 28.54 -37.22
N ALA A 742 10.56 29.36 -36.40
CA ALA A 742 10.05 30.64 -35.94
C ALA A 742 10.71 31.78 -36.73
N LEU A 743 9.93 32.78 -37.17
CA LEU A 743 10.50 34.01 -37.74
C LEU A 743 11.23 34.78 -36.63
N ILE A 744 12.51 35.10 -36.85
CA ILE A 744 13.35 35.76 -35.83
C ILE A 744 13.87 37.12 -36.25
N ALA A 745 14.05 37.36 -37.56
CA ALA A 745 14.50 38.67 -38.03
C ALA A 745 14.05 38.98 -39.46
N LYS A 746 13.91 40.27 -39.74
CA LYS A 746 13.83 40.86 -41.07
C LYS A 746 15.11 41.64 -41.32
N ILE A 747 15.82 41.30 -42.38
CA ILE A 747 17.07 41.95 -42.77
C ILE A 747 16.85 42.75 -44.03
N ILE A 748 17.23 44.03 -44.02
CA ILE A 748 17.25 44.92 -45.17
C ILE A 748 18.69 45.25 -45.51
N VAL A 749 19.07 45.13 -46.78
CA VAL A 749 20.42 45.44 -47.26
C VAL A 749 20.36 46.16 -48.61
N GLN A 750 21.14 47.24 -48.74
CA GLN A 750 21.22 47.99 -49.99
C GLN A 750 22.18 47.33 -50.97
N GLN A 751 21.85 47.41 -52.26
CA GLN A 751 22.68 46.90 -53.34
C GLN A 751 24.14 47.39 -53.23
N GLY A 752 25.07 46.45 -53.16
CA GLY A 752 26.51 46.73 -53.12
C GLY A 752 27.05 47.29 -51.80
N THR A 753 26.25 47.28 -50.72
CA THR A 753 26.69 47.69 -49.37
C THR A 753 26.77 46.50 -48.43
N ASP A 754 27.56 46.61 -47.36
CA ASP A 754 27.67 45.56 -46.34
C ASP A 754 26.88 45.86 -45.05
N THR A 755 26.23 47.03 -44.98
CA THR A 755 25.41 47.42 -43.83
C THR A 755 24.07 46.70 -43.86
N LEU A 756 23.78 45.94 -42.81
CA LEU A 756 22.49 45.28 -42.59
C LEU A 756 21.63 46.11 -41.63
N SER A 757 20.38 46.36 -42.00
CA SER A 757 19.34 46.84 -41.08
C SER A 757 18.50 45.64 -40.62
N ILE A 758 18.47 45.38 -39.32
CA ILE A 758 17.84 44.20 -38.73
C ILE A 758 16.66 44.63 -37.86
N MET A 759 15.50 44.04 -38.10
CA MET A 759 14.27 44.28 -37.36
C MET A 759 13.70 42.97 -36.83
N PHE A 760 13.00 43.02 -35.69
CA PHE A 760 12.50 41.83 -35.02
C PHE A 760 10.96 41.77 -35.03
N PRO A 761 10.36 40.59 -35.26
CA PRO A 761 8.90 40.43 -35.28
C PRO A 761 8.23 40.73 -33.94
N TRP A 762 8.96 40.66 -32.82
CA TRP A 762 8.43 40.96 -31.49
C TRP A 762 8.56 42.43 -31.08
N THR A 763 9.36 43.25 -31.79
CA THR A 763 9.43 44.71 -31.57
C THR A 763 8.73 45.51 -32.65
N THR A 764 8.52 44.90 -33.81
CA THR A 764 8.05 45.59 -35.01
C THR A 764 6.95 44.77 -35.66
N VAL A 765 5.77 45.38 -35.79
CA VAL A 765 4.65 44.76 -36.51
C VAL A 765 4.87 44.97 -38.00
N PHE A 766 4.98 43.88 -38.77
CA PHE A 766 5.09 43.93 -40.23
C PHE A 766 3.68 44.00 -40.86
N THR A 767 3.02 45.15 -40.77
CA THR A 767 1.72 45.38 -41.45
C THR A 767 1.91 46.14 -42.76
N SER A 768 1.22 45.72 -43.82
CA SER A 768 1.12 46.52 -45.04
C SER A 768 0.19 47.71 -44.80
N SER A 769 0.74 48.92 -44.84
CA SER A 769 -0.05 50.13 -45.09
C SER A 769 -0.47 50.09 -46.56
N PHE A 770 -1.76 49.99 -46.86
CA PHE A 770 -2.31 50.21 -48.20
C PHE A 770 -2.18 51.70 -48.61
N ALA A 771 -0.96 52.24 -48.64
CA ALA A 771 -0.67 53.50 -49.30
C ALA A 771 -0.16 53.19 -50.71
N THR A 772 -1.11 52.99 -51.61
CA THR A 772 -0.89 52.86 -53.05
C THR A 772 0.13 53.90 -53.52
N ASP A 773 1.18 53.43 -54.17
CA ASP A 773 2.07 54.24 -54.99
C ASP A 773 1.23 55.12 -55.94
N HIS A 774 1.27 56.44 -55.75
CA HIS A 774 0.67 57.42 -56.66
C HIS A 774 1.49 57.60 -57.96
N GLY A 775 2.42 56.69 -58.27
CA GLY A 775 3.29 56.73 -59.44
C GLY A 775 2.65 56.38 -60.79
N SER A 776 1.38 55.93 -60.82
CA SER A 776 0.72 55.50 -62.08
C SER A 776 -0.24 56.52 -62.71
N LEU A 777 -0.21 57.80 -62.30
CA LEU A 777 -0.98 58.88 -62.94
C LEU A 777 -0.16 59.72 -63.93
N GLY A 778 0.85 59.13 -64.57
CA GLY A 778 1.48 59.72 -65.74
C GLY A 778 0.57 59.62 -66.97
N GLY A 779 -0.47 60.47 -67.07
CA GLY A 779 -1.27 60.54 -68.30
C GLY A 779 -2.64 61.18 -68.26
N LEU A 780 -3.16 61.62 -67.11
CA LEU A 780 -4.45 62.33 -67.09
C LEU A 780 -4.20 63.84 -67.11
N SER A 781 -4.34 64.44 -68.29
CA SER A 781 -4.47 65.89 -68.43
C SER A 781 -5.78 66.35 -67.80
N ASP A 782 -5.72 67.36 -66.94
CA ASP A 782 -6.90 68.08 -66.46
C ASP A 782 -7.76 68.54 -67.64
N VAL A 783 -8.99 68.03 -67.72
CA VAL A 783 -10.03 68.64 -68.54
C VAL A 783 -10.66 69.72 -67.67
N ALA A 784 -10.27 70.96 -67.94
CA ALA A 784 -10.85 72.16 -67.36
C ALA A 784 -12.32 72.32 -67.80
N ASP A 785 -13.14 72.81 -66.87
CA ASP A 785 -14.39 73.53 -67.14
C ASP A 785 -14.11 74.88 -67.84
#